data_AF-W8CG32-F1
#
_entry.id   AF-W8CG32-F1
#
_cell.length_a   1.000
_cell.length_b   1.000
_cell.length_c   1.000
_cell.angle_alpha   90.00
_cell.angle_beta   90.00
_cell.angle_gamma   90.00
#
_symmetry.space_group_name_H-M   'P 1'
#
loop_
_entity.id
_entity.type
_entity.pdbx_description
1 polymer ?
#
loop_
_entity_poly.entity_id
_entity_poly.type
_entity_poly.pdbx_seq_one_letter_code
_entity_poly.pdbx_strand_id
1 'polypeptide(L)'
;EEAVSSNKEIILHEDEAMPRGEKMQLMGNRQGLEEDAHAMKTQDNRVHQNNLKQLCRICGVSFKTNCSKRTYPVHGPVDDETLRLLRKKEKTATSWPDLIAKVFKIDVRGDVDTIHPTQFCHNCWSIIHRKFSNTLCEVYFPRNSTMDWQPHSPNCDVCHTTRRGVKRKSQPPSVQRGKRVKTTGERAQLNRGVKNQHLKQAQINNKNLMKEIVNCKDIHLSTKLLVVDYPVDFIKSISCQICDHILADPVETTCRHLFCRTCILKCIRVMGSYCPSCWYPCFPTDLVTPVKTFLNILDNLNIRCPVKECDEEISHGKYGQHLSGHKEMKEGELYSYINKGGRPRQHLLSLTRRAQKHRLRELKRQVKAFAEKEEGGDIKAVCMTLFLLALRAKNEHKQADELEAIMQGRGSGLHPAVCLAIRINTFLSCSQYHKMYRTVKAVTGRQIFQPLHALRTAEKALLPGYHPFEWKPPLKNVSTNTEVGIIDGLSGLPLSIDDYPVDTIAKRFRYDAALVCALKDMEEEILEGMKAKNLDDYLNGPFTVVVKESCDGMGDVSEKHGSGPAVPEKAVRFSFTVMNISIAHGNESKRIFEEVKPNSELCCKPLCLMLADESDHETLTAILSPLIAEREAMKNSELLLEMGGILRTFRVVFRGTGYDEKLLREVEGLEASGSTYICTLCDATRQEASQNLVFHSITRSHAENLERYEIWRSNPYHESVDELRDRVKGVSAKPFIETVPSIDALHCDIGNATEFYRIFQMEIGELYKNPDVSKEERKRWQLTLDKHLRKKMNLKPMLKMSGNFARKLMSKETVEAVCELVKCEERHEALKELMDLYLKMKPVWRSSCPAKECPELLCQYSFNSQRFAELLSTKFKYRYEGKITNYFHKTLAHVPEIIERDGSIGAWASEGNESGNKLFRRFRKMNARQSKVYEMEDVL
;
A
#
# COMPACT_ATOMS: atom_id res chain seq x y z
N GLU A 1 -27.87 36.27 20.04
CA GLU A 1 -27.74 37.60 19.40
C GLU A 1 -26.48 38.30 19.92
N GLU A 2 -26.26 39.56 19.50
CA GLU A 2 -25.52 40.71 20.08
C GLU A 2 -24.90 40.59 21.51
N ALA A 3 -23.85 41.33 21.91
CA ALA A 3 -22.86 42.20 21.22
C ALA A 3 -21.70 42.65 22.17
N VAL A 4 -20.52 42.91 21.60
CA VAL A 4 -19.57 44.04 21.87
C VAL A 4 -19.07 44.36 23.32
N SER A 5 -17.78 44.04 23.57
CA SER A 5 -16.64 44.84 24.13
C SER A 5 -16.79 45.68 25.45
N SER A 6 -15.81 45.92 26.34
CA SER A 6 -14.35 46.18 26.22
C SER A 6 -13.74 46.49 27.62
N ASN A 7 -12.40 46.59 27.72
CA ASN A 7 -11.56 47.24 28.77
C ASN A 7 -11.46 46.55 30.16
N LYS A 8 -10.27 46.20 30.68
CA LYS A 8 -9.13 47.03 31.22
C LYS A 8 -9.50 47.73 32.54
N GLU A 9 -8.73 47.70 33.65
CA GLU A 9 -7.32 47.33 33.94
C GLU A 9 -7.14 46.85 35.42
N ILE A 10 -6.05 46.10 35.71
CA ILE A 10 -5.04 46.13 36.84
C ILE A 10 -5.56 46.51 38.28
N ILE A 11 -5.19 45.89 39.43
CA ILE A 11 -3.88 45.84 40.15
C ILE A 11 -3.90 44.74 41.26
N LEU A 12 -2.83 43.94 41.52
CA LEU A 12 -1.88 43.93 42.69
C LEU A 12 -1.38 42.45 42.87
N HIS A 13 -0.32 42.08 43.61
CA HIS A 13 1.08 42.52 43.80
C HIS A 13 1.84 41.41 44.61
N GLU A 14 3.14 41.61 44.93
CA GLU A 14 4.12 40.76 45.68
C GLU A 14 5.10 40.03 44.73
N ASP A 15 6.39 40.41 44.58
CA ASP A 15 7.51 40.70 45.53
C ASP A 15 8.03 39.43 46.25
N GLU A 16 9.32 39.18 46.48
CA GLU A 16 10.60 39.86 46.14
C GLU A 16 11.53 38.83 45.41
N ALA A 17 12.83 38.97 45.09
CA ALA A 17 13.89 39.89 45.49
C ALA A 17 15.01 40.03 44.41
N MET A 18 16.00 40.88 44.67
CA MET A 18 17.37 40.84 44.10
C MET A 18 18.40 41.17 45.19
N PRO A 19 19.72 41.01 44.90
CA PRO A 19 20.61 42.19 44.97
C PRO A 19 21.50 42.32 43.71
N ARG A 20 21.71 43.49 43.08
CA ARG A 20 22.37 44.76 43.52
C ARG A 20 23.86 44.60 43.91
N GLY A 21 24.80 45.46 43.52
CA GLY A 21 24.74 46.74 42.76
C GLY A 21 25.95 46.92 41.81
N GLU A 22 25.89 47.74 40.75
CA GLU A 22 26.01 49.22 40.69
C GLU A 22 27.44 49.79 40.78
N LYS A 23 27.96 50.33 39.65
CA LYS A 23 28.09 51.79 39.43
C LYS A 23 28.63 52.15 38.04
N MET A 24 28.41 53.39 37.64
CA MET A 24 28.71 53.97 36.32
C MET A 24 29.59 55.23 36.50
N GLN A 25 30.66 55.39 35.70
CA GLN A 25 31.05 56.69 35.08
C GLN A 25 32.27 56.60 34.14
N LEU A 26 32.02 56.98 32.88
CA LEU A 26 32.81 57.81 31.94
C LEU A 26 34.35 57.71 31.76
N MET A 27 34.70 57.49 30.48
CA MET A 27 35.81 58.10 29.69
C MET A 27 37.26 57.59 29.86
N GLY A 28 37.80 57.00 28.78
CA GLY A 28 39.18 56.51 28.71
C GLY A 28 39.63 55.87 27.38
N ASN A 29 39.32 56.49 26.24
CA ASN A 29 39.88 56.23 24.89
C ASN A 29 40.16 54.77 24.45
N ARG A 30 39.19 54.15 23.75
CA ARG A 30 39.50 53.11 22.72
C ARG A 30 38.45 52.87 21.62
N GLN A 31 37.50 53.79 21.41
CA GLN A 31 36.37 53.59 20.48
C GLN A 31 36.68 53.74 18.97
N GLY A 32 37.79 54.38 18.59
CA GLY A 32 38.07 54.80 17.20
C GLY A 32 38.40 53.72 16.15
N LEU A 33 38.24 52.42 16.45
CA LEU A 33 38.46 51.33 15.47
C LEU A 33 37.37 50.25 15.48
N GLU A 34 36.67 50.07 16.60
CA GLU A 34 35.51 49.17 16.65
C GLU A 34 34.23 49.86 16.15
N GLU A 35 34.09 51.18 16.33
CA GLU A 35 32.97 51.93 15.76
C GLU A 35 33.01 51.97 14.22
N ASP A 36 34.18 52.16 13.61
CA ASP A 36 34.34 52.09 12.15
C ASP A 36 34.09 50.68 11.59
N ALA A 37 34.54 49.64 12.30
CA ALA A 37 34.26 48.25 11.92
C ALA A 37 32.76 47.92 12.04
N HIS A 38 32.08 48.39 13.09
CA HIS A 38 30.63 48.27 13.23
C HIS A 38 29.88 49.13 12.21
N ALA A 39 30.36 50.32 11.88
CA ALA A 39 29.77 51.20 10.87
C ALA A 39 29.85 50.60 9.46
N MET A 40 31.02 50.08 9.05
CA MET A 40 31.16 49.35 7.79
C MET A 40 30.27 48.12 7.74
N LYS A 41 30.24 47.30 8.80
CA LYS A 41 29.40 46.09 8.87
C LYS A 41 27.90 46.42 8.85
N THR A 42 27.50 47.55 9.43
CA THR A 42 26.12 48.07 9.37
C THR A 42 25.80 48.61 7.97
N GLN A 43 26.75 49.26 7.31
CA GLN A 43 26.59 49.75 5.94
C GLN A 43 26.48 48.61 4.93
N ASP A 44 27.32 47.59 5.03
CA ASP A 44 27.25 46.40 4.18
C ASP A 44 25.95 45.62 4.39
N ASN A 45 25.47 45.51 5.64
CA ASN A 45 24.16 44.91 5.93
C ASN A 45 23.00 45.76 5.36
N ARG A 46 23.09 47.09 5.38
CA ARG A 46 22.12 47.98 4.70
C ARG A 46 22.15 47.83 3.18
N VAL A 47 23.34 47.66 2.59
CA VAL A 47 23.50 47.36 1.15
C VAL A 47 22.91 45.99 0.82
N HIS A 48 23.14 44.97 1.66
CA HIS A 48 22.54 43.64 1.52
C HIS A 48 21.00 43.70 1.56
N GLN A 49 20.42 44.35 2.56
CA GLN A 49 18.96 44.56 2.66
C GLN A 49 18.40 45.31 1.44
N ASN A 50 19.09 46.34 0.94
CA ASN A 50 18.67 47.06 -0.25
C ASN A 50 18.75 46.20 -1.52
N ASN A 51 19.69 45.25 -1.60
CA ASN A 51 19.76 44.26 -2.68
C ASN A 51 18.66 43.19 -2.55
N LEU A 52 18.35 42.70 -1.34
CA LEU A 52 17.21 41.80 -1.09
C LEU A 52 15.88 42.41 -1.55
N LYS A 53 15.63 43.69 -1.25
CA LYS A 53 14.45 44.45 -1.73
C LYS A 53 14.32 44.52 -3.25
N GLN A 54 15.37 44.19 -4.02
CA GLN A 54 15.35 44.15 -5.48
C GLN A 54 15.13 42.75 -6.08
N LEU A 55 14.89 41.73 -5.23
CA LEU A 55 14.69 40.33 -5.61
C LEU A 55 13.30 39.81 -5.19
N CYS A 56 12.76 38.86 -5.95
CA CYS A 56 11.51 38.18 -5.62
C CYS A 56 11.72 37.06 -4.58
N ARG A 57 11.02 37.10 -3.44
CA ARG A 57 11.06 36.07 -2.38
C ARG A 57 10.85 34.64 -2.87
N ILE A 58 9.95 34.46 -3.85
CA ILE A 58 9.45 33.16 -4.30
C ILE A 58 10.37 32.55 -5.38
N CYS A 59 10.89 33.36 -6.32
CA CYS A 59 11.65 32.84 -7.47
C CYS A 59 13.09 33.38 -7.61
N GLY A 60 13.53 34.28 -6.72
CA GLY A 60 14.88 34.84 -6.71
C GLY A 60 15.22 35.80 -7.86
N VAL A 61 14.31 36.02 -8.81
CA VAL A 61 14.53 36.91 -9.97
C VAL A 61 14.46 38.38 -9.54
N SER A 62 15.36 39.22 -10.08
CA SER A 62 15.35 40.65 -9.80
C SER A 62 14.17 41.38 -10.47
N PHE A 63 13.60 42.36 -9.77
CA PHE A 63 12.55 43.21 -10.31
C PHE A 63 13.05 44.09 -11.47
N LYS A 64 14.36 44.40 -11.54
CA LYS A 64 14.96 45.22 -12.60
C LYS A 64 14.89 44.59 -14.00
N THR A 65 14.76 43.26 -14.10
CA THR A 65 14.67 42.55 -15.39
C THR A 65 13.23 42.25 -15.81
N ASN A 66 12.21 42.74 -15.09
CA ASN A 66 10.82 42.34 -15.31
C ASN A 66 10.00 43.47 -15.96
N CYS A 67 9.47 43.23 -17.16
CA CYS A 67 8.87 44.27 -18.03
C CYS A 67 7.64 44.98 -17.44
N SER A 68 6.95 44.39 -16.45
CA SER A 68 5.70 44.90 -15.89
C SER A 68 5.84 45.78 -14.64
N LYS A 69 7.05 45.91 -14.06
CA LYS A 69 7.40 46.73 -12.86
C LYS A 69 6.56 46.56 -11.57
N ARG A 70 5.45 45.82 -11.56
CA ARG A 70 4.60 45.59 -10.38
C ARG A 70 5.19 44.55 -9.42
N THR A 71 5.20 44.88 -8.14
CA THR A 71 5.61 44.02 -7.02
C THR A 71 4.50 43.95 -5.97
N TYR A 72 4.45 42.86 -5.23
CA TYR A 72 3.41 42.56 -4.24
C TYR A 72 4.06 42.20 -2.90
N PRO A 73 3.51 42.62 -1.75
CA PRO A 73 4.08 42.33 -0.44
C PRO A 73 3.87 40.86 -0.07
N VAL A 74 4.88 40.22 0.54
CA VAL A 74 4.80 38.81 0.98
C VAL A 74 3.86 38.65 2.18
N HIS A 75 3.70 39.70 2.99
CA HIS A 75 2.87 39.74 4.19
C HIS A 75 1.73 40.75 4.05
N GLY A 76 0.64 40.52 4.79
CA GLY A 76 -0.56 41.38 4.80
C GLY A 76 -1.75 40.78 4.06
N PRO A 77 -2.89 41.51 4.03
CA PRO A 77 -4.08 41.09 3.30
C PRO A 77 -3.83 41.06 1.78
N VAL A 78 -4.58 40.23 1.07
CA VAL A 78 -4.53 40.17 -0.40
C VAL A 78 -5.18 41.40 -1.03
N ASP A 79 -4.77 41.74 -2.25
CA ASP A 79 -5.32 42.87 -3.00
C ASP A 79 -6.79 42.64 -3.42
N ASP A 80 -7.55 43.72 -3.57
CA ASP A 80 -9.00 43.66 -3.84
C ASP A 80 -9.37 42.84 -5.08
N GLU A 81 -8.50 42.80 -6.08
CA GLU A 81 -8.66 41.99 -7.29
C GLU A 81 -8.61 40.49 -6.97
N THR A 82 -7.60 40.04 -6.22
CA THR A 82 -7.49 38.65 -5.75
C THR A 82 -8.57 38.32 -4.71
N LEU A 83 -8.91 39.26 -3.83
CA LEU A 83 -9.96 39.08 -2.81
C LEU A 83 -11.33 38.83 -3.45
N ARG A 84 -11.68 39.55 -4.53
CA ARG A 84 -12.92 39.34 -5.31
C ARG A 84 -12.98 37.97 -5.98
N LEU A 85 -11.83 37.44 -6.44
CA LEU A 85 -11.75 36.10 -7.01
C LEU A 85 -11.91 34.99 -5.96
N LEU A 86 -11.33 35.17 -4.78
CA LEU A 86 -11.42 34.20 -3.69
C LEU A 86 -12.86 34.11 -3.13
N ARG A 87 -13.56 35.25 -2.96
CA ARG A 87 -14.97 35.27 -2.49
C ARG A 87 -15.93 34.38 -3.29
N LYS A 88 -15.62 34.03 -4.55
CA LYS A 88 -16.42 33.11 -5.39
C LYS A 88 -16.12 31.61 -5.18
N LYS A 89 -15.06 31.23 -4.47
CA LYS A 89 -14.65 29.81 -4.33
C LYS A 89 -14.15 29.38 -2.94
N GLU A 90 -13.53 30.26 -2.15
CA GLU A 90 -13.04 29.94 -0.79
C GLU A 90 -13.26 31.11 0.16
N LYS A 91 -13.81 30.84 1.35
CA LYS A 91 -14.09 31.85 2.38
C LYS A 91 -12.97 32.01 3.43
N THR A 92 -11.88 31.25 3.35
CA THR A 92 -10.95 31.04 4.48
C THR A 92 -9.53 31.59 4.31
N ALA A 93 -9.11 31.98 3.10
CA ALA A 93 -7.78 32.56 2.87
C ALA A 93 -7.91 34.04 2.49
N THR A 94 -7.45 34.93 3.38
CA THR A 94 -7.54 36.40 3.21
C THR A 94 -6.17 37.10 3.19
N SER A 95 -5.08 36.36 3.41
CA SER A 95 -3.72 36.90 3.50
C SER A 95 -2.74 36.32 2.46
N TRP A 96 -1.72 37.10 2.09
CA TRP A 96 -0.67 36.65 1.17
C TRP A 96 0.11 35.42 1.65
N PRO A 97 0.54 35.32 2.94
CA PRO A 97 1.22 34.14 3.45
C PRO A 97 0.44 32.83 3.24
N ASP A 98 -0.89 32.85 3.42
CA ASP A 98 -1.73 31.66 3.25
C ASP A 98 -1.76 31.18 1.79
N LEU A 99 -1.87 32.12 0.84
CA LEU A 99 -1.84 31.80 -0.58
C LEU A 99 -0.46 31.32 -1.04
N ILE A 100 0.63 31.93 -0.55
CA ILE A 100 2.01 31.56 -0.89
C ILE A 100 2.32 30.16 -0.37
N ALA A 101 1.99 29.86 0.90
CA ALA A 101 2.14 28.53 1.47
C ALA A 101 1.26 27.48 0.75
N LYS A 102 0.04 27.83 0.35
CA LYS A 102 -0.87 26.90 -0.34
C LYS A 102 -0.46 26.62 -1.79
N VAL A 103 -0.04 27.63 -2.54
CA VAL A 103 0.31 27.54 -3.97
C VAL A 103 1.74 27.05 -4.19
N PHE A 104 2.72 27.56 -3.41
CA PHE A 104 4.15 27.31 -3.62
C PHE A 104 4.81 26.44 -2.54
N LYS A 105 4.11 26.11 -1.44
CA LYS A 105 4.67 25.33 -0.31
C LYS A 105 5.87 25.99 0.37
N ILE A 106 5.95 27.31 0.30
CA ILE A 106 6.91 28.15 1.02
C ILE A 106 6.17 28.73 2.21
N ASP A 107 6.58 28.41 3.44
CA ASP A 107 6.17 29.21 4.59
C ASP A 107 7.00 30.49 4.61
N VAL A 108 6.31 31.61 4.77
CA VAL A 108 6.88 32.96 4.83
C VAL A 108 6.57 33.63 6.17
N ARG A 109 5.75 33.01 7.05
CA ARG A 109 5.27 33.65 8.29
C ARG A 109 6.38 33.99 9.28
N GLY A 110 7.53 33.32 9.19
CA GLY A 110 8.76 33.59 9.96
C GLY A 110 9.86 34.31 9.18
N ASP A 111 9.57 34.90 8.02
CA ASP A 111 10.56 35.66 7.26
C ASP A 111 11.04 36.89 8.04
N VAL A 112 12.35 37.14 7.96
CA VAL A 112 13.01 38.30 8.58
C VAL A 112 13.67 39.17 7.51
N ASP A 113 13.35 40.47 7.48
CA ASP A 113 13.79 41.49 6.50
C ASP A 113 15.31 41.65 6.31
N THR A 114 16.12 41.12 7.24
CA THR A 114 17.59 41.09 7.17
C THR A 114 18.14 39.94 6.32
N ILE A 115 17.31 38.94 6.02
CA ILE A 115 17.67 37.68 5.36
C ILE A 115 16.79 37.44 4.12
N HIS A 116 15.51 37.80 4.18
CA HIS A 116 14.49 37.46 3.19
C HIS A 116 14.00 38.70 2.42
N PRO A 117 13.76 38.61 1.10
CA PRO A 117 13.05 39.66 0.37
C PRO A 117 11.59 39.79 0.84
N THR A 118 11.15 41.02 1.09
CA THR A 118 9.79 41.31 1.58
C THR A 118 8.71 41.39 0.50
N GLN A 119 9.09 41.24 -0.77
CA GLN A 119 8.20 41.35 -1.94
C GLN A 119 8.37 40.21 -2.93
N PHE A 120 7.33 39.94 -3.71
CA PHE A 120 7.33 38.99 -4.82
C PHE A 120 6.84 39.63 -6.13
N CYS A 121 7.18 39.00 -7.27
CA CYS A 121 6.98 39.59 -8.59
C CYS A 121 5.60 39.29 -9.20
N HIS A 122 5.15 40.16 -10.09
CA HIS A 122 3.90 40.00 -10.85
C HIS A 122 3.75 38.64 -11.56
N ASN A 123 4.84 37.97 -11.95
CA ASN A 123 4.75 36.65 -12.58
C ASN A 123 4.38 35.56 -11.56
N CYS A 124 4.87 35.66 -10.32
CA CYS A 124 4.45 34.76 -9.24
C CYS A 124 3.01 35.08 -8.80
N TRP A 125 2.63 36.36 -8.73
CA TRP A 125 1.23 36.78 -8.52
C TRP A 125 0.31 36.21 -9.61
N SER A 126 0.70 36.32 -10.89
CA SER A 126 -0.07 35.79 -12.02
C SER A 126 -0.25 34.26 -11.94
N ILE A 127 0.71 33.54 -11.35
CA ILE A 127 0.60 32.09 -11.13
C ILE A 127 -0.38 31.77 -10.00
N ILE A 128 -0.38 32.54 -8.91
CA ILE A 128 -1.42 32.44 -7.86
C ILE A 128 -2.80 32.72 -8.50
N HIS A 129 -2.95 33.86 -9.16
CA HIS A 129 -4.21 34.30 -9.78
C HIS A 129 -4.75 33.30 -10.81
N ARG A 130 -3.90 32.76 -11.70
CA ARG A 130 -4.27 31.75 -12.69
C ARG A 130 -4.61 30.39 -12.08
N LYS A 131 -4.05 30.03 -10.91
CA LYS A 131 -4.43 28.81 -10.16
C LYS A 131 -5.87 28.82 -9.65
N PHE A 132 -6.45 30.00 -9.41
CA PHE A 132 -7.83 30.16 -8.93
C PHE A 132 -8.82 30.54 -10.05
N SER A 133 -8.32 31.13 -11.15
CA SER A 133 -9.05 31.34 -12.41
C SER A 133 -9.33 30.02 -13.15
N ASN A 134 -10.45 29.91 -13.87
CA ASN A 134 -10.91 28.66 -14.52
C ASN A 134 -10.22 28.31 -15.86
N THR A 135 -8.95 28.67 -16.06
CA THR A 135 -8.29 28.57 -17.38
C THR A 135 -7.21 27.47 -17.40
N LEU A 136 -7.34 26.50 -18.31
CA LEU A 136 -6.39 25.40 -18.49
C LEU A 136 -5.11 25.86 -19.21
N CYS A 137 -3.95 25.75 -18.56
CA CYS A 137 -2.62 25.78 -19.20
C CYS A 137 -1.53 25.21 -18.27
N GLU A 138 -0.49 24.60 -18.82
CA GLU A 138 0.69 24.15 -18.05
C GLU A 138 1.48 25.35 -17.52
N VAL A 139 1.66 25.42 -16.19
CA VAL A 139 2.50 26.45 -15.56
C VAL A 139 3.95 25.98 -15.53
N TYR A 140 4.77 26.50 -16.43
CA TYR A 140 6.22 26.33 -16.36
C TYR A 140 6.81 27.17 -15.22
N PHE A 141 7.14 26.54 -14.10
CA PHE A 141 7.87 27.19 -13.00
C PHE A 141 9.38 27.18 -13.32
N PRO A 142 10.10 28.32 -13.32
CA PRO A 142 11.48 28.36 -13.83
C PRO A 142 12.53 27.57 -13.03
N ARG A 143 12.21 27.10 -11.81
CA ARG A 143 13.08 26.31 -10.94
C ARG A 143 12.26 25.32 -10.11
N ASN A 144 12.69 24.06 -10.01
CA ASN A 144 12.04 23.00 -9.23
C ASN A 144 12.58 22.86 -7.79
N SER A 145 13.23 23.89 -7.26
CA SER A 145 13.76 23.92 -5.89
C SER A 145 13.33 25.21 -5.19
N THR A 146 13.05 25.12 -3.89
CA THR A 146 12.88 26.29 -3.02
C THR A 146 14.12 27.18 -3.08
N MET A 147 13.92 28.49 -3.04
CA MET A 147 15.01 29.46 -2.88
C MET A 147 15.31 29.59 -1.40
N ASP A 148 16.45 29.04 -0.98
CA ASP A 148 16.94 29.16 0.39
C ASP A 148 17.69 30.49 0.54
N TRP A 149 17.29 31.27 1.54
CA TRP A 149 17.89 32.58 1.86
C TRP A 149 18.78 32.43 3.10
N GLN A 150 19.93 33.10 3.09
CA GLN A 150 20.96 32.98 4.12
C GLN A 150 21.37 34.37 4.61
N PRO A 151 21.74 34.53 5.90
CA PRO A 151 22.22 35.80 6.43
C PRO A 151 23.43 36.34 5.67
N HIS A 152 23.63 37.66 5.71
CA HIS A 152 24.77 38.31 5.07
C HIS A 152 26.10 37.76 5.61
N SER A 153 26.99 37.38 4.68
CA SER A 153 28.33 36.85 4.96
C SER A 153 29.33 37.39 3.91
N PRO A 154 30.65 37.30 4.13
CA PRO A 154 31.65 37.91 3.24
C PRO A 154 31.61 37.44 1.77
N ASN A 155 31.01 36.27 1.51
CA ASN A 155 30.85 35.68 0.17
C ASN A 155 29.39 35.72 -0.32
N CYS A 156 28.62 36.74 0.05
CA CYS A 156 27.17 36.77 -0.23
C CYS A 156 26.83 37.01 -1.70
N ASP A 157 26.28 35.98 -2.36
CA ASP A 157 25.82 36.02 -3.77
C ASP A 157 24.85 37.19 -4.07
N VAL A 158 24.01 37.57 -3.10
CA VAL A 158 23.08 38.71 -3.24
C VAL A 158 23.82 40.05 -3.38
N CYS A 159 24.98 40.21 -2.75
CA CYS A 159 25.77 41.44 -2.78
C CYS A 159 26.76 41.49 -3.97
N HIS A 160 27.26 40.34 -4.43
CA HIS A 160 28.21 40.29 -5.53
C HIS A 160 27.59 40.56 -6.91
N THR A 161 26.28 40.40 -7.08
CA THR A 161 25.60 40.52 -8.38
C THR A 161 25.44 41.96 -8.91
N THR A 162 25.51 42.99 -8.06
CA THR A 162 25.21 44.38 -8.47
C THR A 162 26.38 45.19 -9.06
N ARG A 163 27.63 44.65 -9.11
CA ARG A 163 28.82 45.41 -9.55
C ARG A 163 29.28 45.21 -11.01
N ARG A 164 28.48 44.64 -11.92
CA ARG A 164 28.87 44.52 -13.35
C ARG A 164 27.80 44.98 -14.36
N GLY A 165 27.99 46.20 -14.87
CA GLY A 165 27.35 46.67 -16.10
C GLY A 165 28.05 46.13 -17.35
N VAL A 166 27.39 45.18 -18.05
CA VAL A 166 27.36 44.95 -19.51
C VAL A 166 28.61 45.39 -20.32
N LYS A 167 29.39 44.48 -20.93
CA LYS A 167 29.04 43.84 -22.23
C LYS A 167 29.76 42.51 -22.53
N ARG A 168 28.97 41.59 -23.12
CA ARG A 168 29.28 40.57 -24.16
C ARG A 168 30.09 39.27 -23.83
N LYS A 169 29.31 38.19 -23.79
CA LYS A 169 29.41 36.89 -24.51
C LYS A 169 30.17 35.66 -23.91
N SER A 170 29.53 34.51 -24.16
CA SER A 170 29.99 33.10 -24.15
C SER A 170 30.47 32.40 -22.86
N GLN A 171 29.59 31.57 -22.28
CA GLN A 171 29.60 30.07 -22.28
C GLN A 171 30.96 29.30 -22.19
N PRO A 172 30.96 28.05 -21.65
CA PRO A 172 31.65 27.66 -20.41
C PRO A 172 32.73 26.58 -20.75
N PRO A 173 32.86 25.35 -20.17
CA PRO A 173 32.57 24.78 -18.84
C PRO A 173 33.71 23.88 -18.26
N SER A 174 33.60 23.40 -17.00
CA SER A 174 33.97 22.01 -16.58
C SER A 174 35.45 21.51 -16.75
N VAL A 175 35.97 20.39 -16.22
CA VAL A 175 35.41 19.23 -15.49
C VAL A 175 36.53 18.42 -14.77
N GLN A 176 36.25 17.91 -13.55
CA GLN A 176 36.66 16.62 -12.93
C GLN A 176 38.11 16.07 -12.84
N ARG A 177 38.33 15.37 -11.70
CA ARG A 177 39.10 14.09 -11.47
C ARG A 177 40.61 14.09 -11.84
N GLY A 178 41.56 13.64 -11.01
CA GLY A 178 41.51 12.91 -9.73
C GLY A 178 42.06 11.48 -9.85
N LYS A 179 43.14 11.13 -9.12
CA LYS A 179 43.59 9.74 -8.90
C LYS A 179 44.46 9.58 -7.63
N ARG A 180 44.25 8.44 -6.96
CA ARG A 180 44.82 7.84 -5.72
C ARG A 180 46.36 7.89 -5.61
N VAL A 181 47.03 8.09 -4.45
CA VAL A 181 47.00 7.55 -3.06
C VAL A 181 48.14 6.55 -2.76
N LYS A 182 48.76 6.69 -1.56
CA LYS A 182 49.61 5.82 -0.69
C LYS A 182 51.01 6.41 -0.41
N THR A 183 51.58 6.37 0.82
CA THR A 183 51.07 6.03 2.18
C THR A 183 51.81 6.88 3.25
N THR A 184 51.35 6.90 4.50
CA THR A 184 52.07 7.42 5.68
C THR A 184 53.08 6.42 6.26
N GLY A 185 54.16 6.95 6.87
CA GLY A 185 55.19 6.26 7.67
C GLY A 185 55.97 7.33 8.46
N GLU A 186 56.46 7.01 9.67
CA GLU A 186 56.64 8.02 10.74
C GLU A 186 58.02 8.71 10.88
N ARG A 187 57.96 9.92 11.48
CA ARG A 187 58.89 10.56 12.45
C ARG A 187 60.41 10.38 12.32
N ALA A 188 61.13 11.51 12.21
CA ALA A 188 62.19 11.92 13.16
C ALA A 188 62.52 13.44 13.00
N GLN A 189 63.18 14.03 14.00
CA GLN A 189 63.35 15.49 14.16
C GLN A 189 64.60 16.10 13.48
N LEU A 190 64.51 17.42 13.24
CA LEU A 190 65.55 18.46 13.37
C LEU A 190 67.01 18.10 13.03
N ASN A 191 67.58 18.82 12.05
CA ASN A 191 68.61 19.82 12.36
C ASN A 191 68.79 20.87 11.25
N ARG A 192 68.99 22.13 11.63
CA ARG A 192 69.46 23.22 10.73
C ARG A 192 70.98 23.16 10.70
N GLY A 193 71.63 23.29 9.53
CA GLY A 193 73.10 23.39 9.53
C GLY A 193 73.84 23.49 8.19
N VAL A 194 73.32 22.96 7.07
CA VAL A 194 74.06 22.96 5.78
C VAL A 194 73.21 23.41 4.59
N LYS A 195 72.66 24.63 4.68
CA LYS A 195 72.00 25.32 3.55
C LYS A 195 72.82 26.55 3.16
N ASN A 196 73.76 26.41 2.22
CA ASN A 196 74.23 27.55 1.41
C ASN A 196 75.01 27.21 0.12
N GLN A 197 75.53 25.98 -0.08
CA GLN A 197 76.09 25.56 -1.37
C GLN A 197 75.03 24.90 -2.29
N HIS A 198 74.17 24.04 -1.76
CA HIS A 198 73.13 23.36 -2.56
C HIS A 198 72.05 24.28 -3.15
N LEU A 199 71.83 25.47 -2.59
CA LEU A 199 70.83 26.44 -3.07
C LEU A 199 71.26 27.17 -4.35
N LYS A 200 72.57 27.43 -4.54
CA LYS A 200 73.09 28.00 -5.80
C LYS A 200 72.98 27.00 -6.95
N GLN A 201 73.29 25.73 -6.71
CA GLN A 201 73.15 24.66 -7.73
C GLN A 201 71.67 24.46 -8.14
N ALA A 202 70.74 24.52 -7.17
CA ALA A 202 69.31 24.36 -7.42
C ALA A 202 68.66 25.53 -8.20
N GLN A 203 69.17 26.76 -8.07
CA GLN A 203 68.74 27.89 -8.89
C GLN A 203 69.21 27.78 -10.34
N ILE A 204 70.44 27.30 -10.58
CA ILE A 204 71.00 27.13 -11.93
C ILE A 204 70.23 26.05 -12.70
N ASN A 205 69.95 24.90 -12.06
CA ASN A 205 69.18 23.83 -12.70
C ASN A 205 67.73 24.23 -12.99
N ASN A 206 67.09 25.06 -12.13
CA ASN A 206 65.75 25.58 -12.41
C ASN A 206 65.70 26.50 -13.64
N LYS A 207 66.68 27.39 -13.83
CA LYS A 207 66.71 28.27 -15.02
C LYS A 207 66.81 27.47 -16.33
N ASN A 208 67.62 26.41 -16.36
CA ASN A 208 67.73 25.57 -17.56
C ASN A 208 66.43 24.79 -17.84
N LEU A 209 65.80 24.24 -16.80
CA LEU A 209 64.49 23.57 -16.92
C LEU A 209 63.38 24.54 -17.42
N MET A 210 63.37 25.78 -16.95
CA MET A 210 62.41 26.79 -17.43
C MET A 210 62.62 27.16 -18.90
N LYS A 211 63.86 27.20 -19.39
CA LYS A 211 64.17 27.41 -20.82
C LYS A 211 63.65 26.27 -21.69
N GLU A 212 63.76 25.03 -21.23
CA GLU A 212 63.21 23.85 -21.92
C GLU A 212 61.67 23.85 -21.95
N ILE A 213 61.02 24.18 -20.82
CA ILE A 213 59.54 24.28 -20.72
C ILE A 213 58.97 25.32 -21.70
N VAL A 214 59.66 26.45 -21.86
CA VAL A 214 59.19 27.56 -22.70
C VAL A 214 59.48 27.33 -24.19
N ASN A 215 60.63 26.75 -24.51
CA ASN A 215 61.18 26.54 -25.85
C ASN A 215 60.78 27.61 -26.89
N CYS A 216 61.42 28.77 -26.82
CA CYS A 216 61.16 29.93 -27.67
C CYS A 216 62.34 30.32 -28.57
N LYS A 217 63.25 29.38 -28.85
CA LYS A 217 64.48 29.63 -29.63
C LYS A 217 64.17 30.15 -31.04
N ASP A 218 63.11 29.64 -31.65
CA ASP A 218 62.65 30.01 -32.99
C ASP A 218 61.52 31.07 -32.99
N ILE A 219 61.26 31.70 -31.83
CA ILE A 219 60.12 32.61 -31.61
C ILE A 219 60.56 34.00 -31.13
N HIS A 220 61.56 34.09 -30.25
CA HIS A 220 62.04 35.37 -29.70
C HIS A 220 63.48 35.65 -30.13
N LEU A 221 63.79 36.91 -30.44
CA LEU A 221 65.10 37.36 -30.90
C LEU A 221 66.18 37.25 -29.82
N SER A 222 67.32 36.67 -30.18
CA SER A 222 68.49 36.63 -29.30
C SER A 222 69.09 38.03 -29.12
N THR A 223 69.58 38.32 -27.92
CA THR A 223 70.31 39.56 -27.60
C THR A 223 71.60 39.73 -28.44
N LYS A 224 72.11 38.65 -29.05
CA LYS A 224 73.25 38.66 -29.98
C LYS A 224 72.96 39.31 -31.35
N LEU A 225 71.72 39.68 -31.63
CA LEU A 225 71.32 40.32 -32.90
C LEU A 225 71.29 41.86 -32.81
N LEU A 226 71.56 42.44 -31.62
CA LEU A 226 71.69 43.88 -31.44
C LEU A 226 72.92 44.40 -32.18
N VAL A 227 72.79 45.55 -32.85
CA VAL A 227 73.87 46.17 -33.63
C VAL A 227 74.91 46.87 -32.73
N VAL A 228 74.48 47.37 -31.57
CA VAL A 228 75.30 48.17 -30.64
C VAL A 228 75.64 47.36 -29.39
N ASP A 229 76.91 47.39 -28.99
CA ASP A 229 77.39 46.77 -27.75
C ASP A 229 76.97 47.57 -26.52
N TYR A 230 75.82 47.20 -25.94
CA TYR A 230 75.32 47.80 -24.71
C TYR A 230 75.96 47.20 -23.44
N PRO A 231 76.03 47.96 -22.33
CA PRO A 231 76.49 47.43 -21.04
C PRO A 231 75.70 46.20 -20.59
N VAL A 232 76.39 45.23 -19.98
CA VAL A 232 75.83 43.91 -19.61
C VAL A 232 74.57 44.03 -18.75
N ASP A 233 74.49 45.02 -17.85
CA ASP A 233 73.32 45.21 -16.99
C ASP A 233 72.15 45.91 -17.70
N PHE A 234 72.40 46.66 -18.77
CA PHE A 234 71.35 47.13 -19.68
C PHE A 234 70.79 45.96 -20.49
N ILE A 235 71.65 45.09 -21.05
CA ILE A 235 71.18 43.90 -21.78
C ILE A 235 70.31 43.00 -20.88
N LYS A 236 70.68 42.83 -19.60
CA LYS A 236 69.84 42.11 -18.63
C LYS A 236 68.47 42.74 -18.44
N SER A 237 68.35 44.08 -18.41
CA SER A 237 67.09 44.79 -18.13
C SER A 237 66.08 44.70 -19.29
N ILE A 238 66.55 44.61 -20.54
CA ILE A 238 65.72 44.38 -21.75
C ILE A 238 65.50 42.90 -22.07
N SER A 239 66.08 41.99 -21.29
CA SER A 239 65.98 40.54 -21.50
C SER A 239 64.93 39.86 -20.61
N CYS A 240 64.26 38.85 -21.14
CA CYS A 240 63.31 38.04 -20.39
C CYS A 240 64.01 37.14 -19.38
N GLN A 241 63.68 37.25 -18.10
CA GLN A 241 64.34 36.52 -17.01
C GLN A 241 64.16 34.98 -17.03
N ILE A 242 63.35 34.44 -17.97
CA ILE A 242 63.19 33.00 -18.23
C ILE A 242 64.06 32.54 -19.40
N CYS A 243 64.01 33.21 -20.55
CA CYS A 243 64.66 32.75 -21.79
C CYS A 243 65.93 33.51 -22.18
N ASP A 244 66.25 34.61 -21.49
CA ASP A 244 67.38 35.52 -21.74
C ASP A 244 67.42 36.13 -23.17
N HIS A 245 66.29 36.08 -23.89
CA HIS A 245 66.06 36.73 -25.18
C HIS A 245 65.49 38.14 -24.99
N ILE A 246 65.53 38.98 -26.03
CA ILE A 246 64.91 40.31 -26.02
C ILE A 246 63.40 40.16 -25.74
N LEU A 247 62.85 41.02 -24.89
CA LEU A 247 61.47 40.92 -24.42
C LEU A 247 60.44 41.10 -25.56
N ALA A 248 59.82 40.00 -25.99
CA ALA A 248 58.68 40.01 -26.91
C ALA A 248 57.35 40.04 -26.14
N ASP A 249 56.51 41.05 -26.40
CA ASP A 249 55.30 41.37 -25.59
C ASP A 249 55.62 41.38 -24.07
N PRO A 250 56.39 42.38 -23.61
CA PRO A 250 56.86 42.45 -22.24
C PRO A 250 55.70 42.60 -21.25
N VAL A 251 55.75 41.81 -20.18
CA VAL A 251 54.88 41.92 -19.02
C VAL A 251 55.71 41.98 -17.73
N GLU A 252 55.24 42.83 -16.83
CA GLU A 252 55.75 42.99 -15.47
C GLU A 252 54.83 42.24 -14.50
N THR A 253 55.45 41.51 -13.58
CA THR A 253 54.77 40.88 -12.45
C THR A 253 54.60 41.87 -11.30
N THR A 254 53.68 41.62 -10.37
CA THR A 254 53.51 42.44 -9.14
C THR A 254 54.79 42.59 -8.31
N CYS A 255 55.72 41.63 -8.42
CA CYS A 255 57.06 41.68 -7.83
C CYS A 255 58.14 42.34 -8.73
N ARG A 256 57.74 43.13 -9.73
CA ARG A 256 58.57 43.92 -10.66
C ARG A 256 59.58 43.16 -11.54
N HIS A 257 59.39 41.84 -11.70
CA HIS A 257 60.20 41.06 -12.64
C HIS A 257 59.56 41.05 -14.04
N LEU A 258 60.40 41.24 -15.07
CA LEU A 258 60.02 41.34 -16.48
C LEU A 258 60.16 40.01 -17.24
N PHE A 259 59.14 39.67 -18.03
CA PHE A 259 59.10 38.46 -18.85
C PHE A 259 58.36 38.71 -20.18
N CYS A 260 58.60 37.89 -21.21
CA CYS A 260 57.66 37.82 -22.35
C CYS A 260 56.34 37.19 -21.88
N ARG A 261 55.19 37.74 -22.30
CA ARG A 261 53.86 37.21 -21.89
C ARG A 261 53.71 35.71 -22.16
N THR A 262 54.23 35.23 -23.29
CA THR A 262 54.23 33.81 -23.68
C THR A 262 55.08 32.93 -22.76
N CYS A 263 56.22 33.42 -22.26
CA CYS A 263 57.13 32.68 -21.39
C CYS A 263 56.51 32.49 -20.01
N ILE A 264 56.03 33.57 -19.39
CA ILE A 264 55.50 33.52 -18.02
C ILE A 264 54.20 32.70 -17.94
N LEU A 265 53.33 32.79 -18.94
CA LEU A 265 52.09 31.99 -18.97
C LEU A 265 52.35 30.49 -19.17
N LYS A 266 53.37 30.10 -19.96
CA LYS A 266 53.81 28.70 -20.05
C LYS A 266 54.36 28.22 -18.70
N CYS A 267 55.22 29.00 -18.04
CA CYS A 267 55.77 28.64 -16.73
C CYS A 267 54.68 28.52 -15.65
N ILE A 268 53.75 29.47 -15.54
CA ILE A 268 52.64 29.41 -14.56
C ILE A 268 51.77 28.16 -14.77
N ARG A 269 51.51 27.77 -16.03
CA ARG A 269 50.72 26.58 -16.35
C ARG A 269 51.38 25.26 -15.91
N VAL A 270 52.71 25.22 -15.83
CA VAL A 270 53.49 24.01 -15.49
C VAL A 270 53.91 23.99 -14.02
N MET A 271 54.29 25.15 -13.46
CA MET A 271 54.85 25.27 -12.10
C MET A 271 53.86 25.83 -11.06
N GLY A 272 52.68 26.27 -11.49
CA GLY A 272 51.68 26.92 -10.62
C GLY A 272 51.83 28.46 -10.58
N SER A 273 50.91 29.11 -9.86
CA SER A 273 50.76 30.58 -9.80
C SER A 273 51.84 31.30 -8.96
N TYR A 274 53.11 31.14 -9.33
CA TYR A 274 54.26 31.75 -8.68
C TYR A 274 55.21 32.38 -9.70
N CYS A 275 55.85 33.49 -9.34
CA CYS A 275 56.85 34.16 -10.16
C CYS A 275 58.12 33.29 -10.28
N PRO A 276 58.58 32.95 -11.51
CA PRO A 276 59.77 32.10 -11.70
C PRO A 276 61.07 32.65 -11.11
N SER A 277 61.22 33.98 -10.99
CA SER A 277 62.46 34.61 -10.50
C SER A 277 62.57 34.65 -8.97
N CYS A 278 61.46 34.78 -8.25
CA CYS A 278 61.46 35.03 -6.80
C CYS A 278 60.42 34.20 -6.00
N TRP A 279 59.65 33.35 -6.67
CA TRP A 279 58.62 32.48 -6.08
C TRP A 279 57.46 33.22 -5.37
N TYR A 280 57.33 34.53 -5.56
CA TYR A 280 56.19 35.31 -5.08
C TYR A 280 54.88 34.90 -5.79
N PRO A 281 53.73 34.80 -5.10
CA PRO A 281 52.45 34.47 -5.75
C PRO A 281 52.11 35.41 -6.91
N CYS A 282 51.79 34.84 -8.07
CA CYS A 282 51.51 35.59 -9.29
C CYS A 282 50.49 34.84 -10.14
N PHE A 283 49.29 35.40 -10.32
CA PHE A 283 48.26 34.84 -11.18
C PHE A 283 48.32 35.46 -12.59
N PRO A 284 47.83 34.77 -13.64
CA PRO A 284 47.80 35.30 -15.01
C PRO A 284 47.06 36.63 -15.17
N THR A 285 46.18 36.97 -14.24
CA THR A 285 45.43 38.25 -14.17
C THR A 285 46.27 39.43 -13.70
N ASP A 286 47.43 39.18 -13.08
CA ASP A 286 48.21 40.17 -12.34
C ASP A 286 49.42 40.67 -13.16
N LEU A 287 49.49 40.26 -14.43
CA LEU A 287 50.54 40.62 -15.38
C LEU A 287 50.20 41.96 -16.06
N VAL A 288 50.94 43.01 -15.70
CA VAL A 288 50.74 44.38 -16.19
C VAL A 288 51.74 44.67 -17.31
N THR A 289 51.38 45.49 -18.30
CA THR A 289 52.35 45.95 -19.30
C THR A 289 53.28 47.02 -18.70
N PRO A 290 54.61 46.97 -18.92
CA PRO A 290 55.53 47.99 -18.39
C PRO A 290 55.22 49.41 -18.87
N VAL A 291 55.81 50.38 -18.17
CA VAL A 291 55.65 51.81 -18.48
C VAL A 291 56.05 52.14 -19.93
N LYS A 292 55.28 53.02 -20.59
CA LYS A 292 55.45 53.36 -22.02
C LYS A 292 56.85 53.86 -22.38
N THR A 293 57.55 54.52 -21.47
CA THR A 293 58.93 54.97 -21.68
C THR A 293 59.90 53.80 -21.87
N PHE A 294 59.72 52.69 -21.15
CA PHE A 294 60.52 51.47 -21.34
C PHE A 294 60.21 50.78 -22.67
N LEU A 295 58.94 50.74 -23.07
CA LEU A 295 58.53 50.19 -24.38
C LEU A 295 59.14 51.00 -25.54
N ASN A 296 59.08 52.33 -25.47
CA ASN A 296 59.70 53.19 -26.48
C ASN A 296 61.23 53.02 -26.56
N ILE A 297 61.92 52.67 -25.46
CA ILE A 297 63.35 52.35 -25.49
C ILE A 297 63.58 51.00 -26.16
N LEU A 298 62.75 50.00 -25.84
CA LEU A 298 62.82 48.66 -26.42
C LEU A 298 62.57 48.66 -27.94
N ASP A 299 61.56 49.40 -28.41
CA ASP A 299 61.14 49.42 -29.82
C ASP A 299 62.13 50.13 -30.76
N ASN A 300 62.99 50.99 -30.20
CA ASN A 300 64.05 51.73 -30.91
C ASN A 300 65.41 51.01 -30.89
N LEU A 301 65.51 49.78 -30.37
CA LEU A 301 66.73 48.97 -30.47
C LEU A 301 66.94 48.50 -31.91
N ASN A 302 68.12 48.75 -32.48
CA ASN A 302 68.48 48.29 -33.82
C ASN A 302 68.96 46.83 -33.78
N ILE A 303 68.35 46.00 -34.65
CA ILE A 303 68.56 44.56 -34.72
C ILE A 303 68.83 44.16 -36.18
N ARG A 304 69.81 43.27 -36.41
CA ARG A 304 70.05 42.68 -37.74
C ARG A 304 69.11 41.50 -38.02
N CYS A 305 68.63 41.40 -39.25
CA CYS A 305 67.76 40.30 -39.68
C CYS A 305 68.53 38.96 -39.68
N PRO A 306 67.97 37.87 -39.12
CA PRO A 306 68.60 36.54 -39.12
C PRO A 306 68.28 35.67 -40.35
N VAL A 307 67.55 36.22 -41.34
CA VAL A 307 67.20 35.51 -42.58
C VAL A 307 68.39 35.58 -43.55
N LYS A 308 68.82 34.43 -44.08
CA LYS A 308 69.89 34.41 -45.11
C LYS A 308 69.46 35.22 -46.33
N GLU A 309 70.38 36.04 -46.85
CA GLU A 309 70.17 37.00 -47.95
C GLU A 309 69.42 38.30 -47.56
N CYS A 310 69.37 38.66 -46.27
CA CYS A 310 68.86 39.95 -45.81
C CYS A 310 69.77 40.59 -44.73
N ASP A 311 70.51 41.64 -45.09
CA ASP A 311 71.46 42.34 -44.21
C ASP A 311 70.92 43.67 -43.64
N GLU A 312 69.60 43.89 -43.63
CA GLU A 312 68.99 45.14 -43.15
C GLU A 312 69.06 45.29 -41.61
N GLU A 313 69.40 46.50 -41.16
CA GLU A 313 69.30 46.92 -39.75
C GLU A 313 67.94 47.58 -39.48
N ILE A 314 67.16 47.01 -38.55
CA ILE A 314 65.76 47.37 -38.35
C ILE A 314 65.48 47.60 -36.87
N SER A 315 64.69 48.63 -36.56
CA SER A 315 64.26 48.87 -35.19
C SER A 315 63.30 47.77 -34.72
N HIS A 316 63.48 47.27 -33.49
CA HIS A 316 62.74 46.13 -32.92
C HIS A 316 61.21 46.23 -33.13
N GLY A 317 60.62 47.42 -32.94
CA GLY A 317 59.18 47.64 -33.11
C GLY A 317 58.65 47.46 -34.55
N LYS A 318 59.52 47.49 -35.57
CA LYS A 318 59.15 47.31 -37.00
C LYS A 318 59.47 45.91 -37.55
N TYR A 319 60.26 45.12 -36.83
CA TYR A 319 60.74 43.81 -37.27
C TYR A 319 59.62 42.83 -37.70
N GLY A 320 58.47 42.83 -37.01
CA GLY A 320 57.34 41.96 -37.34
C GLY A 320 56.69 42.25 -38.71
N GLN A 321 56.76 43.49 -39.20
CA GLN A 321 56.26 43.86 -40.52
C GLN A 321 57.23 43.37 -41.62
N HIS A 322 58.53 43.59 -41.42
CA HIS A 322 59.59 43.09 -42.32
C HIS A 322 59.54 41.54 -42.45
N LEU A 323 59.37 40.82 -41.35
CA LEU A 323 59.31 39.35 -41.37
C LEU A 323 58.05 38.79 -42.08
N SER A 324 57.01 39.60 -42.24
CA SER A 324 55.82 39.21 -43.00
C SER A 324 56.09 39.16 -44.51
N GLY A 325 56.95 40.06 -45.03
CA GLY A 325 57.37 40.04 -46.44
C GLY A 325 58.16 38.77 -46.83
N HIS A 326 58.87 38.15 -45.88
CA HIS A 326 59.58 36.89 -46.09
C HIS A 326 58.67 35.64 -46.13
N LYS A 327 57.42 35.73 -45.65
CA LYS A 327 56.51 34.58 -45.58
C LYS A 327 55.73 34.31 -46.86
N GLU A 328 55.47 35.33 -47.67
CA GLU A 328 54.65 35.20 -48.89
C GLU A 328 55.32 34.33 -49.99
N MET A 329 56.63 34.06 -49.90
CA MET A 329 57.36 33.19 -50.83
C MET A 329 57.48 31.71 -50.41
N LYS A 330 56.89 31.28 -49.26
CA LYS A 330 57.14 29.91 -48.72
C LYS A 330 55.92 29.08 -48.29
N GLU A 331 54.68 29.54 -48.50
CA GLU A 331 53.48 28.75 -48.16
C GLU A 331 52.94 27.95 -49.37
N GLY A 332 53.71 26.94 -49.77
CA GLY A 332 53.22 25.78 -50.53
C GLY A 332 53.40 24.51 -49.70
N GLU A 333 52.32 23.75 -49.50
CA GLU A 333 52.30 22.38 -48.94
C GLU A 333 52.66 22.19 -47.43
N LEU A 334 51.68 22.41 -46.53
CA LEU A 334 51.48 21.52 -45.38
C LEU A 334 50.02 21.50 -44.90
N TYR A 335 49.47 20.31 -44.65
CA TYR A 335 48.06 20.12 -44.24
C TYR A 335 47.72 20.80 -42.91
N SER A 336 46.82 21.79 -42.95
CA SER A 336 46.16 22.30 -41.76
C SER A 336 45.04 21.36 -41.29
N TYR A 337 44.85 21.19 -39.97
CA TYR A 337 43.71 20.43 -39.44
C TYR A 337 42.42 21.25 -39.64
N ILE A 338 41.77 21.03 -40.79
CA ILE A 338 40.44 21.60 -41.06
C ILE A 338 39.45 20.95 -40.11
N ASN A 339 38.96 21.72 -39.14
CA ASN A 339 37.82 21.31 -38.33
C ASN A 339 36.60 21.13 -39.25
N LYS A 340 36.26 19.88 -39.56
CA LYS A 340 35.13 19.49 -40.43
C LYS A 340 33.74 19.87 -39.88
N GLY A 341 33.70 20.60 -38.77
CA GLY A 341 32.48 20.98 -38.06
C GLY A 341 31.81 19.78 -37.40
N GLY A 342 30.50 19.92 -37.20
CA GLY A 342 29.66 18.92 -36.56
C GLY A 342 28.95 19.47 -35.32
N ARG A 343 27.72 19.00 -35.09
CA ARG A 343 26.91 19.43 -33.95
C ARG A 343 27.62 19.04 -32.63
N PRO A 344 27.79 19.97 -31.66
CA PRO A 344 28.37 19.64 -30.36
C PRO A 344 27.67 18.45 -29.71
N ARG A 345 28.47 17.48 -29.21
CA ARG A 345 27.94 16.25 -28.60
C ARG A 345 27.20 16.59 -27.31
N GLN A 346 25.87 16.50 -27.35
CA GLN A 346 25.02 16.66 -26.17
C GLN A 346 25.26 15.52 -25.15
N HIS A 347 24.99 15.84 -23.88
CA HIS A 347 25.05 14.87 -22.77
C HIS A 347 23.99 13.77 -22.95
N LEU A 348 24.30 12.53 -22.56
CA LEU A 348 23.43 11.38 -22.86
C LEU A 348 22.02 11.51 -22.26
N LEU A 349 21.90 12.13 -21.08
CA LEU A 349 20.61 12.32 -20.40
C LEU A 349 19.71 13.40 -21.01
N SER A 350 20.26 14.32 -21.83
CA SER A 350 19.45 15.35 -22.52
C SER A 350 19.04 14.97 -23.94
N LEU A 351 19.28 13.71 -24.34
CA LEU A 351 18.95 13.17 -25.66
C LEU A 351 17.59 12.45 -25.67
N THR A 352 16.89 12.50 -26.80
CA THR A 352 15.70 11.66 -27.03
C THR A 352 16.08 10.18 -27.12
N ARG A 353 15.12 9.27 -26.84
CA ARG A 353 15.34 7.81 -26.89
C ARG A 353 15.98 7.33 -28.21
N ARG A 354 15.62 7.93 -29.36
CA ARG A 354 16.21 7.58 -30.68
C ARG A 354 17.68 7.98 -30.75
N ALA A 355 18.04 9.16 -30.25
CA ALA A 355 19.43 9.62 -30.21
C ALA A 355 20.27 8.83 -29.18
N GLN A 356 19.71 8.49 -28.02
CA GLN A 356 20.34 7.59 -27.05
C GLN A 356 20.59 6.19 -27.65
N LYS A 357 19.59 5.58 -28.28
CA LYS A 357 19.71 4.28 -28.98
C LYS A 357 20.81 4.30 -30.04
N HIS A 358 20.97 5.40 -30.78
CA HIS A 358 22.04 5.55 -31.76
C HIS A 358 23.42 5.70 -31.08
N ARG A 359 23.54 6.57 -30.07
CA ARG A 359 24.79 6.82 -29.33
C ARG A 359 25.30 5.60 -28.55
N LEU A 360 24.40 4.75 -28.06
CA LEU A 360 24.71 3.52 -27.32
C LEU A 360 24.67 2.26 -28.20
N ARG A 361 24.50 2.37 -29.52
CA ARG A 361 24.31 1.23 -30.43
C ARG A 361 25.40 0.16 -30.28
N GLU A 362 26.66 0.59 -30.18
CA GLU A 362 27.80 -0.33 -30.14
C GLU A 362 27.98 -0.97 -28.77
N LEU A 363 27.88 -0.19 -27.68
CA LEU A 363 27.85 -0.74 -26.33
C LEU A 363 26.67 -1.73 -26.15
N LYS A 364 25.50 -1.44 -26.72
CA LYS A 364 24.35 -2.36 -26.69
C LYS A 364 24.66 -3.69 -27.41
N ARG A 365 25.42 -3.67 -28.51
CA ARG A 365 25.86 -4.90 -29.20
C ARG A 365 26.83 -5.69 -28.35
N GLN A 366 27.80 -5.03 -27.73
CA GLN A 366 28.77 -5.66 -26.82
C GLN A 366 28.08 -6.31 -25.62
N VAL A 367 27.19 -5.59 -24.93
CA VAL A 367 26.41 -6.14 -23.81
C VAL A 367 25.49 -7.28 -24.25
N LYS A 368 24.88 -7.19 -25.44
CA LYS A 368 24.09 -8.29 -25.99
C LYS A 368 24.94 -9.53 -26.27
N ALA A 369 26.10 -9.38 -26.93
CA ALA A 369 27.01 -10.48 -27.23
C ALA A 369 27.67 -11.09 -25.98
N PHE A 370 27.82 -10.30 -24.90
CA PHE A 370 28.22 -10.81 -23.59
C PHE A 370 27.09 -11.66 -22.97
N ALA A 371 25.88 -11.11 -22.90
CA ALA A 371 24.72 -11.83 -22.34
C ALA A 371 24.43 -13.14 -23.07
N GLU A 372 24.55 -13.16 -24.41
CA GLU A 372 24.38 -14.36 -25.24
C GLU A 372 25.47 -15.44 -25.00
N LYS A 373 26.64 -15.08 -24.47
CA LYS A 373 27.74 -16.02 -24.19
C LYS A 373 27.74 -16.56 -22.77
N GLU A 374 27.51 -15.69 -21.79
CA GLU A 374 27.68 -16.02 -20.36
C GLU A 374 26.36 -16.25 -19.62
N GLU A 375 25.26 -15.61 -20.06
CA GLU A 375 24.03 -15.42 -19.26
C GLU A 375 22.76 -15.83 -20.04
N GLY A 376 22.90 -16.76 -21.01
CA GLY A 376 21.79 -17.29 -21.81
C GLY A 376 21.00 -16.27 -22.64
N GLY A 377 21.49 -15.02 -22.76
CA GLY A 377 20.83 -13.92 -23.44
C GLY A 377 20.01 -12.97 -22.56
N ASP A 378 19.99 -13.07 -21.22
CA ASP A 378 19.27 -12.11 -20.37
C ASP A 378 19.96 -10.74 -20.26
N ILE A 379 19.76 -9.93 -21.29
CA ILE A 379 20.20 -8.54 -21.36
C ILE A 379 19.60 -7.69 -20.22
N LYS A 380 18.42 -8.03 -19.69
CA LYS A 380 17.73 -7.24 -18.65
C LYS A 380 18.44 -7.42 -17.32
N ALA A 381 18.66 -8.67 -16.88
CA ALA A 381 19.42 -8.95 -15.66
C ALA A 381 20.83 -8.34 -15.74
N VAL A 382 21.57 -8.60 -16.82
CA VAL A 382 22.93 -8.05 -17.04
C VAL A 382 22.95 -6.52 -16.95
N CYS A 383 22.04 -5.82 -17.63
CA CYS A 383 22.00 -4.35 -17.58
C CYS A 383 21.64 -3.81 -16.18
N MET A 384 20.75 -4.50 -15.45
CA MET A 384 20.33 -4.08 -14.12
C MET A 384 21.44 -4.32 -13.09
N THR A 385 22.13 -5.45 -13.14
CA THR A 385 23.32 -5.76 -12.32
C THR A 385 24.48 -4.81 -12.61
N LEU A 386 24.78 -4.51 -13.88
CA LEU A 386 25.79 -3.50 -14.24
C LEU A 386 25.47 -2.12 -13.67
N PHE A 387 24.19 -1.73 -13.62
CA PHE A 387 23.78 -0.45 -13.05
C PHE A 387 23.84 -0.46 -11.51
N LEU A 388 23.41 -1.55 -10.85
CA LEU A 388 23.61 -1.75 -9.39
C LEU A 388 25.09 -1.61 -8.99
N LEU A 389 25.98 -2.33 -9.68
CA LEU A 389 27.41 -2.29 -9.43
C LEU A 389 27.99 -0.88 -9.67
N ALA A 390 27.52 -0.17 -10.69
CA ALA A 390 27.93 1.20 -10.97
C ALA A 390 27.44 2.22 -9.90
N LEU A 391 26.27 1.99 -9.28
CA LEU A 391 25.77 2.80 -8.16
C LEU A 391 26.56 2.50 -6.87
N ARG A 392 26.76 1.21 -6.54
CA ARG A 392 27.57 0.79 -5.39
C ARG A 392 29.02 1.28 -5.51
N ALA A 393 29.64 1.23 -6.70
CA ALA A 393 30.99 1.75 -6.94
C ALA A 393 31.12 3.29 -6.86
N LYS A 394 30.01 4.02 -6.84
CA LYS A 394 29.95 5.47 -6.56
C LYS A 394 29.56 5.77 -5.10
N ASN A 395 29.34 4.75 -4.27
CA ASN A 395 28.79 4.83 -2.92
C ASN A 395 27.34 5.36 -2.86
N GLU A 396 26.57 5.22 -3.94
CA GLU A 396 25.15 5.63 -4.02
C GLU A 396 24.22 4.50 -3.47
N HIS A 397 24.53 3.96 -2.28
CA HIS A 397 23.91 2.74 -1.72
C HIS A 397 22.38 2.78 -1.71
N LYS A 398 21.77 3.84 -1.16
CA LYS A 398 20.31 4.01 -1.14
C LYS A 398 19.65 3.85 -2.52
N GLN A 399 20.29 4.33 -3.60
CA GLN A 399 19.75 4.17 -4.96
C GLN A 399 19.96 2.77 -5.52
N ALA A 400 21.03 2.08 -5.10
CA ALA A 400 21.21 0.66 -5.39
C ALA A 400 20.14 -0.17 -4.66
N ASP A 401 19.84 0.12 -3.40
CA ASP A 401 18.83 -0.59 -2.61
C ASP A 401 17.41 -0.34 -3.16
N GLU A 402 17.09 0.89 -3.56
CA GLU A 402 15.84 1.24 -4.26
C GLU A 402 15.71 0.49 -5.61
N LEU A 403 16.82 0.36 -6.37
CA LEU A 403 16.85 -0.39 -7.61
C LEU A 403 16.69 -1.90 -7.37
N GLU A 404 17.37 -2.45 -6.37
CA GLU A 404 17.31 -3.84 -5.93
C GLU A 404 15.90 -4.24 -5.49
N ALA A 405 15.24 -3.40 -4.72
CA ALA A 405 13.82 -3.53 -4.39
C ALA A 405 12.94 -3.56 -5.65
N ILE A 406 13.19 -2.72 -6.65
CA ILE A 406 12.48 -2.77 -7.94
C ILE A 406 12.77 -4.08 -8.69
N MET A 407 13.99 -4.64 -8.63
CA MET A 407 14.29 -5.93 -9.27
C MET A 407 13.53 -7.08 -8.62
N GLN A 408 13.40 -7.05 -7.29
CA GLN A 408 12.66 -8.02 -6.47
C GLN A 408 11.13 -7.81 -6.48
N GLY A 409 10.60 -6.87 -7.27
CA GLY A 409 9.16 -6.54 -7.29
C GLY A 409 8.65 -5.78 -6.06
N ARG A 410 9.53 -5.38 -5.14
CA ARG A 410 9.29 -4.61 -3.90
C ARG A 410 9.39 -3.09 -4.11
N GLY A 411 9.35 -2.62 -5.36
CA GLY A 411 9.39 -1.20 -5.70
C GLY A 411 8.11 -0.44 -5.34
N SER A 412 8.06 0.86 -5.63
CA SER A 412 6.88 1.70 -5.31
C SER A 412 5.58 1.36 -6.08
N GLY A 413 5.61 0.39 -7.00
CA GLY A 413 4.43 -0.17 -7.65
C GLY A 413 4.09 -1.51 -7.01
N LEU A 414 2.90 -1.61 -6.42
CA LEU A 414 2.43 -2.82 -5.73
C LEU A 414 2.24 -3.97 -6.72
N HIS A 415 2.46 -5.21 -6.26
CA HIS A 415 2.18 -6.40 -7.05
C HIS A 415 0.67 -6.49 -7.41
N PRO A 416 0.27 -7.03 -8.59
CA PRO A 416 -1.14 -7.17 -8.95
C PRO A 416 -1.98 -7.93 -7.93
N ALA A 417 -1.44 -8.99 -7.33
CA ALA A 417 -2.12 -9.75 -6.27
C ALA A 417 -2.41 -8.90 -5.02
N VAL A 418 -1.45 -8.08 -4.57
CA VAL A 418 -1.65 -7.14 -3.44
C VAL A 418 -2.73 -6.10 -3.78
N CYS A 419 -2.75 -5.62 -5.03
CA CYS A 419 -3.81 -4.72 -5.51
C CYS A 419 -5.19 -5.40 -5.55
N LEU A 420 -5.26 -6.69 -5.89
CA LEU A 420 -6.47 -7.49 -5.92
C LEU A 420 -7.00 -7.71 -4.49
N ALA A 421 -6.14 -8.12 -3.55
CA ALA A 421 -6.48 -8.28 -2.14
C ALA A 421 -7.00 -6.97 -1.53
N ILE A 422 -6.35 -5.82 -1.80
CA ILE A 422 -6.84 -4.51 -1.37
C ILE A 422 -8.24 -4.24 -1.95
N ARG A 423 -8.47 -4.48 -3.25
CA ARG A 423 -9.78 -4.26 -3.90
C ARG A 423 -10.88 -5.10 -3.23
N ILE A 424 -10.63 -6.40 -3.07
CA ILE A 424 -11.63 -7.36 -2.55
C ILE A 424 -11.91 -7.08 -1.07
N ASN A 425 -10.88 -7.05 -0.22
CA ASN A 425 -11.04 -6.95 1.23
C ASN A 425 -11.57 -5.58 1.71
N THR A 426 -11.41 -4.52 0.89
CA THR A 426 -12.05 -3.20 1.15
C THR A 426 -13.40 -3.03 0.45
N PHE A 427 -13.91 -4.06 -0.23
CA PHE A 427 -15.18 -4.09 -0.96
C PHE A 427 -15.30 -3.01 -2.05
N LEU A 428 -14.19 -2.67 -2.71
CA LEU A 428 -14.18 -1.68 -3.80
C LEU A 428 -14.70 -2.31 -5.10
N SER A 429 -15.72 -1.70 -5.70
CA SER A 429 -16.17 -2.10 -7.04
C SER A 429 -15.09 -1.82 -8.09
N CYS A 430 -15.11 -2.55 -9.22
CA CYS A 430 -14.16 -2.33 -10.32
C CYS A 430 -14.09 -0.85 -10.75
N SER A 431 -15.24 -0.17 -10.80
CA SER A 431 -15.36 1.24 -11.17
C SER A 431 -14.77 2.18 -10.11
N GLN A 432 -15.01 1.90 -8.82
CA GLN A 432 -14.43 2.66 -7.71
C GLN A 432 -12.91 2.50 -7.67
N TYR A 433 -12.42 1.26 -7.77
CA TYR A 433 -10.99 0.96 -7.85
C TYR A 433 -10.33 1.64 -9.07
N HIS A 434 -10.96 1.58 -10.25
CA HIS A 434 -10.43 2.24 -11.44
C HIS A 434 -10.34 3.77 -11.28
N LYS A 435 -11.35 4.39 -10.65
CA LYS A 435 -11.34 5.82 -10.31
C LYS A 435 -10.19 6.16 -9.35
N MET A 436 -9.97 5.35 -8.31
CA MET A 436 -8.85 5.49 -7.38
C MET A 436 -7.50 5.37 -8.11
N TYR A 437 -7.29 4.28 -8.86
CA TYR A 437 -6.09 4.04 -9.67
C TYR A 437 -5.79 5.22 -10.60
N ARG A 438 -6.79 5.71 -11.37
CA ARG A 438 -6.63 6.81 -12.31
C ARG A 438 -6.25 8.11 -11.60
N THR A 439 -6.89 8.44 -10.48
CA THR A 439 -6.60 9.64 -9.70
C THR A 439 -5.20 9.60 -9.08
N VAL A 440 -4.83 8.49 -8.42
CA VAL A 440 -3.49 8.34 -7.80
C VAL A 440 -2.38 8.42 -8.86
N LYS A 441 -2.57 7.75 -10.01
CA LYS A 441 -1.60 7.78 -11.12
C LYS A 441 -1.47 9.17 -11.74
N ALA A 442 -2.58 9.91 -11.88
CA ALA A 442 -2.57 11.27 -12.41
C ALA A 442 -1.91 12.29 -11.45
N VAL A 443 -2.14 12.17 -10.14
CA VAL A 443 -1.60 13.11 -9.13
C VAL A 443 -0.12 12.85 -8.82
N THR A 444 0.29 11.58 -8.71
CA THR A 444 1.67 11.22 -8.35
C THR A 444 2.61 11.08 -9.54
N GLY A 445 2.07 10.94 -10.77
CA GLY A 445 2.83 10.57 -11.96
C GLY A 445 3.41 9.15 -11.93
N ARG A 446 3.14 8.36 -10.89
CA ARG A 446 3.67 7.00 -10.68
C ARG A 446 2.52 5.98 -10.69
N GLN A 447 2.79 4.79 -11.23
CA GLN A 447 1.85 3.67 -11.18
C GLN A 447 2.07 2.87 -9.90
N ILE A 448 1.42 3.31 -8.80
CA ILE A 448 1.45 2.61 -7.51
C ILE A 448 0.51 1.40 -7.54
N PHE A 449 -0.77 1.65 -7.84
CA PHE A 449 -1.78 0.62 -8.07
C PHE A 449 -1.70 0.08 -9.51
N GLN A 450 -2.11 -1.18 -9.72
CA GLN A 450 -2.11 -1.83 -11.03
C GLN A 450 -3.44 -1.65 -11.76
N PRO A 451 -3.46 -1.63 -13.12
CA PRO A 451 -4.70 -1.51 -13.88
C PRO A 451 -5.56 -2.79 -13.80
N LEU A 452 -6.89 -2.64 -13.95
CA LEU A 452 -7.86 -3.75 -13.82
C LEU A 452 -7.53 -4.99 -14.67
N HIS A 453 -6.93 -4.85 -15.86
CA HIS A 453 -6.57 -6.02 -16.68
C HIS A 453 -5.49 -6.88 -16.01
N ALA A 454 -4.54 -6.27 -15.29
CA ALA A 454 -3.52 -7.00 -14.54
C ALA A 454 -4.11 -7.72 -13.31
N LEU A 455 -5.11 -7.10 -12.66
CA LEU A 455 -5.87 -7.73 -11.57
C LEU A 455 -6.63 -8.95 -12.08
N ARG A 456 -7.37 -8.84 -13.20
CA ARG A 456 -8.08 -9.97 -13.83
C ARG A 456 -7.16 -11.12 -14.25
N THR A 457 -5.94 -10.82 -14.69
CA THR A 457 -4.95 -11.88 -14.99
C THR A 457 -4.46 -12.57 -13.71
N ALA A 458 -4.27 -11.83 -12.62
CA ALA A 458 -3.85 -12.39 -11.34
C ALA A 458 -4.97 -13.20 -10.65
N GLU A 459 -6.23 -12.76 -10.78
CA GLU A 459 -7.43 -13.39 -10.23
C GLU A 459 -7.62 -14.83 -10.75
N LYS A 460 -7.21 -15.12 -12.00
CA LYS A 460 -7.28 -16.47 -12.57
C LYS A 460 -6.59 -17.56 -11.75
N ALA A 461 -5.50 -17.24 -11.05
CA ALA A 461 -4.77 -18.22 -10.24
C ALA A 461 -5.47 -18.58 -8.92
N LEU A 462 -6.50 -17.83 -8.55
CA LEU A 462 -7.30 -17.96 -7.32
C LEU A 462 -8.73 -18.47 -7.59
N LEU A 463 -9.06 -18.78 -8.85
CA LEU A 463 -10.36 -19.29 -9.25
C LEU A 463 -10.26 -20.79 -9.58
N PRO A 464 -11.34 -21.57 -9.34
CA PRO A 464 -11.44 -22.95 -9.79
C PRO A 464 -11.17 -23.09 -11.29
N GLY A 465 -10.51 -24.20 -11.67
CA GLY A 465 -10.11 -24.45 -13.06
C GLY A 465 -8.68 -24.05 -13.42
N TYR A 466 -7.85 -23.59 -12.47
CA TYR A 466 -6.46 -23.19 -12.75
C TYR A 466 -5.40 -24.25 -12.47
N HIS A 467 -5.55 -25.03 -11.40
CA HIS A 467 -4.53 -25.99 -10.93
C HIS A 467 -4.82 -27.41 -11.46
N PRO A 468 -3.79 -28.17 -11.88
CA PRO A 468 -3.95 -29.58 -12.23
C PRO A 468 -4.12 -30.45 -10.99
N PHE A 469 -4.90 -31.51 -11.10
CA PHE A 469 -5.14 -32.52 -10.06
C PHE A 469 -5.59 -33.84 -10.67
N GLU A 470 -5.53 -34.92 -9.90
CA GLU A 470 -5.98 -36.26 -10.31
C GLU A 470 -6.73 -36.94 -9.15
N TRP A 471 -7.74 -37.75 -9.46
CA TRP A 471 -8.45 -38.58 -8.46
C TRP A 471 -8.14 -40.06 -8.68
N LYS A 472 -7.82 -40.80 -7.61
CA LYS A 472 -7.55 -42.24 -7.64
C LYS A 472 -8.43 -42.99 -6.61
N PRO A 473 -9.33 -43.88 -7.06
CA PRO A 473 -9.74 -44.14 -8.44
C PRO A 473 -10.45 -42.92 -9.09
N PRO A 474 -10.54 -42.84 -10.43
CA PRO A 474 -11.29 -41.80 -11.11
C PRO A 474 -12.75 -41.71 -10.62
N LEU A 475 -13.24 -40.48 -10.45
CA LEU A 475 -14.58 -40.22 -9.94
C LEU A 475 -15.67 -40.74 -10.90
N LYS A 476 -16.66 -41.45 -10.35
CA LYS A 476 -17.83 -41.93 -11.13
C LYS A 476 -18.66 -40.73 -11.60
N ASN A 477 -19.03 -40.71 -12.87
CA ASN A 477 -19.88 -39.69 -13.51
C ASN A 477 -19.34 -38.24 -13.47
N VAL A 478 -18.07 -38.01 -13.11
CA VAL A 478 -17.42 -36.69 -13.13
C VAL A 478 -16.34 -36.66 -14.21
N SER A 479 -16.26 -35.56 -14.96
CA SER A 479 -15.26 -35.38 -16.02
C SER A 479 -13.85 -35.21 -15.43
N THR A 480 -12.86 -35.86 -16.04
CA THR A 480 -11.43 -35.73 -15.69
C THR A 480 -10.82 -34.39 -16.08
N ASN A 481 -11.53 -33.52 -16.82
CA ASN A 481 -11.03 -32.21 -17.17
C ASN A 481 -10.86 -31.33 -15.91
N THR A 482 -9.65 -30.82 -15.67
CA THR A 482 -9.32 -29.96 -14.52
C THR A 482 -9.57 -28.48 -14.80
N GLU A 483 -9.70 -28.05 -16.06
CA GLU A 483 -9.82 -26.64 -16.47
C GLU A 483 -11.26 -26.10 -16.42
N VAL A 484 -12.07 -26.57 -15.46
CA VAL A 484 -13.50 -26.20 -15.32
C VAL A 484 -13.67 -25.12 -14.27
N GLY A 485 -14.10 -23.93 -14.72
CA GLY A 485 -14.44 -22.78 -13.86
C GLY A 485 -15.92 -22.72 -13.49
N ILE A 486 -16.52 -21.53 -13.58
CA ILE A 486 -17.97 -21.34 -13.37
C ILE A 486 -18.75 -22.07 -14.48
N ILE A 487 -19.72 -22.89 -14.08
CA ILE A 487 -20.63 -23.61 -14.96
C ILE A 487 -22.08 -23.23 -14.68
N ASP A 488 -22.95 -23.53 -15.64
CA ASP A 488 -24.38 -23.32 -15.50
C ASP A 488 -24.99 -24.32 -14.52
N GLY A 489 -25.70 -23.84 -13.50
CA GLY A 489 -26.25 -24.71 -12.45
C GLY A 489 -27.29 -25.68 -12.98
N LEU A 490 -28.00 -25.29 -14.06
CA LEU A 490 -28.96 -26.14 -14.78
C LEU A 490 -28.34 -27.45 -15.30
N SER A 491 -27.01 -27.54 -15.43
CA SER A 491 -26.26 -28.76 -15.74
C SER A 491 -26.75 -29.54 -16.99
N GLY A 492 -27.40 -28.84 -17.94
CA GLY A 492 -27.93 -29.43 -19.17
C GLY A 492 -29.41 -29.82 -19.15
N LEU A 493 -30.20 -29.39 -18.14
CA LEU A 493 -31.66 -29.51 -18.14
C LEU A 493 -32.25 -29.02 -19.48
N PRO A 494 -33.18 -29.77 -20.10
CA PRO A 494 -33.79 -29.36 -21.35
C PRO A 494 -34.68 -28.13 -21.14
N LEU A 495 -34.64 -27.21 -22.09
CA LEU A 495 -35.43 -25.97 -22.09
C LEU A 495 -36.52 -26.03 -23.17
N SER A 496 -37.13 -27.20 -23.37
CA SER A 496 -38.29 -27.32 -24.27
C SER A 496 -39.54 -26.72 -23.64
N ILE A 497 -40.50 -26.32 -24.48
CA ILE A 497 -41.83 -25.90 -24.03
C ILE A 497 -42.67 -27.11 -23.58
N ASP A 498 -42.32 -28.32 -24.05
CA ASP A 498 -43.00 -29.57 -23.71
C ASP A 498 -42.54 -30.16 -22.36
N ASP A 499 -41.40 -29.70 -21.84
CA ASP A 499 -40.80 -30.16 -20.58
C ASP A 499 -41.26 -29.30 -19.38
N TYR A 500 -40.89 -29.70 -18.17
CA TYR A 500 -41.20 -28.92 -16.96
C TYR A 500 -40.50 -27.53 -17.01
N PRO A 501 -41.22 -26.42 -16.73
CA PRO A 501 -40.66 -25.08 -16.88
C PRO A 501 -39.51 -24.81 -15.90
N VAL A 502 -38.37 -24.40 -16.44
CA VAL A 502 -37.15 -24.09 -15.67
C VAL A 502 -37.11 -22.59 -15.31
N ASP A 503 -37.91 -22.20 -14.33
CA ASP A 503 -38.03 -20.80 -13.84
C ASP A 503 -36.94 -20.44 -12.81
N THR A 504 -35.71 -20.88 -13.05
CA THR A 504 -34.54 -20.60 -12.19
C THR A 504 -33.31 -20.17 -12.99
N ILE A 505 -32.45 -19.40 -12.32
CA ILE A 505 -31.11 -19.05 -12.82
C ILE A 505 -30.11 -19.47 -11.74
N ALA A 506 -29.20 -20.36 -12.11
CA ALA A 506 -28.21 -20.92 -11.19
C ALA A 506 -26.79 -20.89 -11.78
N LYS A 507 -25.78 -20.62 -10.95
CA LYS A 507 -24.36 -20.77 -11.29
C LYS A 507 -23.66 -21.52 -10.17
N ARG A 508 -22.75 -22.42 -10.55
CA ARG A 508 -21.96 -23.23 -9.61
C ARG A 508 -20.54 -23.42 -10.09
N PHE A 509 -19.67 -23.82 -9.18
CA PHE A 509 -18.44 -24.53 -9.52
C PHE A 509 -18.69 -26.04 -9.50
N ARG A 510 -17.80 -26.80 -10.16
CA ARG A 510 -17.70 -28.25 -9.93
C ARG A 510 -17.02 -28.50 -8.58
N TYR A 511 -17.52 -29.43 -7.78
CA TYR A 511 -17.18 -29.51 -6.36
C TYR A 511 -15.70 -29.87 -6.14
N ASP A 512 -15.19 -30.84 -6.87
CA ASP A 512 -13.77 -31.22 -6.86
C ASP A 512 -12.84 -30.04 -7.22
N ALA A 513 -13.17 -29.28 -8.28
CA ALA A 513 -12.38 -28.13 -8.72
C ALA A 513 -12.40 -26.99 -7.69
N ALA A 514 -13.54 -26.75 -7.05
CA ALA A 514 -13.67 -25.79 -5.96
C ALA A 514 -12.88 -26.20 -4.70
N LEU A 515 -12.92 -27.49 -4.35
CA LEU A 515 -12.18 -28.04 -3.22
C LEU A 515 -10.66 -28.00 -3.45
N VAL A 516 -10.20 -28.35 -4.65
CA VAL A 516 -8.78 -28.23 -5.05
C VAL A 516 -8.32 -26.77 -4.96
N CYS A 517 -9.12 -25.83 -5.47
CA CYS A 517 -8.83 -24.41 -5.37
C CYS A 517 -8.74 -23.95 -3.91
N ALA A 518 -9.65 -24.39 -3.04
CA ALA A 518 -9.64 -24.08 -1.62
C ALA A 518 -8.43 -24.67 -0.88
N LEU A 519 -8.05 -25.92 -1.18
CA LEU A 519 -6.86 -26.54 -0.58
C LEU A 519 -5.57 -25.85 -1.03
N LYS A 520 -5.48 -25.44 -2.31
CA LYS A 520 -4.30 -24.78 -2.88
C LYS A 520 -4.13 -23.33 -2.39
N ASP A 521 -5.22 -22.63 -2.14
CA ASP A 521 -5.27 -21.33 -1.45
C ASP A 521 -4.67 -21.41 -0.02
N MET A 522 -4.82 -22.57 0.65
CA MET A 522 -4.34 -22.84 2.01
C MET A 522 -2.99 -23.56 2.06
N GLU A 523 -2.25 -23.62 0.95
CA GLU A 523 -0.96 -24.34 0.83
C GLU A 523 0.09 -23.87 1.84
N GLU A 524 0.21 -22.55 2.06
CA GLU A 524 1.16 -21.99 3.03
C GLU A 524 0.81 -22.39 4.47
N GLU A 525 -0.49 -22.38 4.83
CA GLU A 525 -0.99 -22.75 6.17
C GLU A 525 -0.79 -24.24 6.46
N ILE A 526 -0.97 -25.11 5.46
CA ILE A 526 -0.71 -26.55 5.58
C ILE A 526 0.77 -26.82 5.81
N LEU A 527 1.65 -26.17 5.02
CA LEU A 527 3.11 -26.31 5.15
C LEU A 527 3.63 -25.76 6.49
N GLU A 528 3.14 -24.60 6.93
CA GLU A 528 3.48 -24.04 8.24
C GLU A 528 2.96 -24.92 9.39
N GLY A 529 1.73 -25.44 9.27
CA GLY A 529 1.17 -26.38 10.23
C GLY A 529 1.97 -27.68 10.36
N MET A 530 2.50 -28.22 9.26
CA MET A 530 3.40 -29.38 9.29
C MET A 530 4.69 -29.07 10.06
N LYS A 531 5.32 -27.93 9.77
CA LYS A 531 6.53 -27.45 10.48
C LYS A 531 6.27 -27.26 11.97
N ALA A 532 5.14 -26.64 12.33
CA ALA A 532 4.74 -26.42 13.72
C ALA A 532 4.47 -27.72 14.49
N LYS A 533 4.25 -28.85 13.80
CA LYS A 533 4.11 -30.20 14.39
C LYS A 533 5.39 -31.05 14.31
N ASN A 534 6.52 -30.45 13.90
CA ASN A 534 7.79 -31.15 13.63
C ASN A 534 7.61 -32.33 12.66
N LEU A 535 6.81 -32.12 11.61
CA LEU A 535 6.63 -33.06 10.51
C LEU A 535 7.47 -32.61 9.30
N ASP A 536 8.02 -33.58 8.58
CA ASP A 536 8.83 -33.33 7.39
C ASP A 536 8.02 -32.72 6.23
N ASP A 537 8.56 -31.67 5.61
CA ASP A 537 7.97 -31.01 4.43
C ASP A 537 7.72 -31.99 3.27
N TYR A 538 8.48 -33.07 3.17
CA TYR A 538 8.36 -34.07 2.10
C TYR A 538 7.27 -35.13 2.32
N LEU A 539 6.53 -35.10 3.43
CA LEU A 539 5.40 -36.00 3.66
C LEU A 539 4.28 -35.78 2.62
N ASN A 540 3.79 -36.88 2.07
CA ASN A 540 2.82 -36.92 0.97
C ASN A 540 1.43 -37.47 1.36
N GLY A 541 1.20 -37.84 2.61
CA GLY A 541 -0.11 -38.20 3.15
C GLY A 541 -0.28 -39.69 3.49
N PRO A 542 -1.51 -40.20 3.59
CA PRO A 542 -2.77 -39.50 3.30
C PRO A 542 -3.12 -38.44 4.35
N PHE A 543 -3.53 -37.26 3.88
CA PHE A 543 -4.14 -36.23 4.69
C PHE A 543 -5.66 -36.42 4.72
N THR A 544 -6.31 -36.19 5.85
CA THR A 544 -7.78 -36.19 5.98
C THR A 544 -8.27 -34.76 6.14
N VAL A 545 -9.06 -34.30 5.18
CA VAL A 545 -9.69 -32.97 5.12
C VAL A 545 -11.14 -33.10 5.58
N VAL A 546 -11.53 -32.39 6.63
CA VAL A 546 -12.93 -32.37 7.09
C VAL A 546 -13.61 -31.08 6.63
N VAL A 547 -14.69 -31.23 5.87
CA VAL A 547 -15.41 -30.13 5.22
C VAL A 547 -16.79 -29.97 5.87
N LYS A 548 -17.09 -28.79 6.41
CA LYS A 548 -18.45 -28.39 6.79
C LYS A 548 -19.20 -27.94 5.55
N GLU A 549 -20.38 -28.51 5.33
CA GLU A 549 -21.29 -28.10 4.26
C GLU A 549 -22.46 -27.32 4.85
N SER A 550 -22.98 -26.35 4.10
CA SER A 550 -24.08 -25.51 4.53
C SER A 550 -24.92 -25.08 3.34
N CYS A 551 -26.24 -25.16 3.49
CA CYS A 551 -27.21 -24.67 2.52
C CYS A 551 -28.29 -23.87 3.25
N ASP A 552 -28.71 -22.75 2.66
CA ASP A 552 -29.67 -21.85 3.30
C ASP A 552 -30.47 -21.05 2.26
N GLY A 553 -31.72 -20.73 2.61
CA GLY A 553 -32.69 -20.02 1.79
C GLY A 553 -32.87 -18.56 2.19
N MET A 554 -32.81 -17.67 1.19
CA MET A 554 -32.88 -16.23 1.36
C MET A 554 -34.17 -15.65 0.76
N GLY A 555 -35.04 -15.10 1.61
CA GLY A 555 -36.16 -14.26 1.19
C GLY A 555 -35.77 -12.84 0.78
N ASP A 556 -36.71 -12.08 0.23
CA ASP A 556 -36.57 -10.66 -0.14
C ASP A 556 -35.39 -10.39 -1.11
N VAL A 557 -35.23 -11.24 -2.13
CA VAL A 557 -34.20 -11.12 -3.17
C VAL A 557 -34.87 -10.63 -4.46
N SER A 558 -35.15 -9.33 -4.52
CA SER A 558 -35.95 -8.72 -5.60
C SER A 558 -35.54 -9.15 -7.01
N GLU A 559 -36.52 -9.46 -7.86
CA GLU A 559 -36.28 -9.73 -9.28
C GLU A 559 -35.68 -8.49 -9.98
N LYS A 560 -34.94 -8.69 -11.07
CA LYS A 560 -34.49 -7.60 -11.96
C LYS A 560 -35.32 -7.62 -13.24
N HIS A 561 -35.69 -6.45 -13.76
CA HIS A 561 -36.13 -6.35 -15.15
C HIS A 561 -35.02 -6.78 -16.12
N GLY A 562 -35.41 -7.39 -17.24
CA GLY A 562 -34.51 -7.86 -18.30
C GLY A 562 -35.04 -9.11 -18.99
N SER A 563 -34.33 -9.56 -20.02
CA SER A 563 -34.60 -10.86 -20.66
C SER A 563 -34.18 -12.03 -19.76
N GLY A 564 -34.93 -13.12 -19.83
CA GLY A 564 -34.75 -14.35 -19.04
C GLY A 564 -36.11 -14.91 -18.58
N PRO A 565 -36.13 -16.11 -17.97
CA PRO A 565 -37.34 -16.66 -17.36
C PRO A 565 -37.86 -15.75 -16.24
N ALA A 566 -39.11 -15.93 -15.83
CA ALA A 566 -39.58 -15.40 -14.55
C ALA A 566 -38.78 -16.11 -13.44
N VAL A 567 -38.31 -15.38 -12.43
CA VAL A 567 -37.57 -15.99 -11.32
C VAL A 567 -38.16 -15.58 -9.98
N PRO A 568 -38.22 -16.50 -8.99
CA PRO A 568 -38.76 -16.17 -7.68
C PRO A 568 -37.92 -15.09 -6.97
N GLU A 569 -38.54 -14.28 -6.12
CA GLU A 569 -37.83 -13.29 -5.28
C GLU A 569 -37.11 -13.92 -4.06
N LYS A 570 -36.62 -15.14 -4.25
CA LYS A 570 -35.88 -15.96 -3.29
C LYS A 570 -34.60 -16.46 -3.94
N ALA A 571 -33.59 -16.74 -3.10
CA ALA A 571 -32.36 -17.36 -3.55
C ALA A 571 -31.92 -18.44 -2.58
N VAL A 572 -31.34 -19.52 -3.08
CA VAL A 572 -30.71 -20.57 -2.25
C VAL A 572 -29.21 -20.52 -2.51
N ARG A 573 -28.42 -20.66 -1.44
CA ARG A 573 -26.95 -20.70 -1.52
C ARG A 573 -26.39 -21.92 -0.80
N PHE A 574 -25.72 -22.76 -1.57
CA PHE A 574 -24.90 -23.86 -1.08
C PHE A 574 -23.45 -23.40 -0.96
N SER A 575 -22.78 -23.73 0.16
CA SER A 575 -21.42 -23.29 0.49
C SER A 575 -20.71 -24.32 1.36
N PHE A 576 -19.38 -24.25 1.41
CA PHE A 576 -18.57 -25.13 2.25
C PHE A 576 -17.42 -24.39 2.95
N THR A 577 -16.90 -25.01 4.00
CA THR A 577 -15.74 -24.53 4.76
C THR A 577 -14.83 -25.71 5.10
N VAL A 578 -13.53 -25.58 4.85
CA VAL A 578 -12.52 -26.53 5.34
C VAL A 578 -12.34 -26.30 6.83
N MET A 579 -12.75 -27.25 7.65
CA MET A 579 -12.78 -27.08 9.11
C MET A 579 -11.47 -27.49 9.78
N ASN A 580 -10.88 -28.59 9.32
CA ASN A 580 -9.56 -29.04 9.76
C ASN A 580 -8.92 -29.96 8.72
N ILE A 581 -7.59 -30.03 8.78
CA ILE A 581 -6.77 -30.97 7.99
C ILE A 581 -5.86 -31.70 8.97
N SER A 582 -5.84 -33.02 8.87
CA SER A 582 -5.04 -33.90 9.72
C SER A 582 -4.23 -34.88 8.87
N ILE A 583 -3.17 -35.46 9.44
CA ILE A 583 -2.38 -36.53 8.82
C ILE A 583 -2.23 -37.69 9.79
N ALA A 584 -2.34 -38.92 9.29
CA ALA A 584 -1.99 -40.11 10.07
C ALA A 584 -0.46 -40.25 10.11
N HIS A 585 0.12 -40.34 11.32
CA HIS A 585 1.57 -40.50 11.48
C HIS A 585 1.85 -41.49 12.62
N GLY A 586 2.19 -42.72 12.26
CA GLY A 586 2.19 -43.85 13.19
C GLY A 586 0.76 -44.21 13.61
N ASN A 587 0.53 -44.40 14.91
CA ASN A 587 -0.79 -44.74 15.45
C ASN A 587 -1.65 -43.50 15.80
N GLU A 588 -1.15 -42.28 15.62
CA GLU A 588 -1.83 -41.04 16.00
C GLU A 588 -2.19 -40.19 14.77
N SER A 589 -3.37 -39.55 14.83
CA SER A 589 -3.77 -38.51 13.87
C SER A 589 -3.34 -37.14 14.39
N LYS A 590 -2.46 -36.46 13.68
CA LYS A 590 -1.98 -35.11 14.02
C LYS A 590 -2.76 -34.07 13.24
N ARG A 591 -3.46 -33.16 13.92
CA ARG A 591 -4.08 -31.97 13.29
C ARG A 591 -3.00 -30.98 12.86
N ILE A 592 -2.99 -30.65 11.58
CA ILE A 592 -2.07 -29.70 10.93
C ILE A 592 -2.71 -28.32 10.87
N PHE A 593 -3.94 -28.27 10.37
CA PHE A 593 -4.76 -27.07 10.26
C PHE A 593 -6.08 -27.26 11.00
N GLU A 594 -6.58 -26.20 11.64
CA GLU A 594 -7.89 -26.14 12.29
C GLU A 594 -8.38 -24.69 12.19
N GLU A 595 -9.57 -24.49 11.58
CA GLU A 595 -10.12 -23.16 11.32
C GLU A 595 -10.46 -22.47 12.66
N VAL A 596 -9.82 -21.32 12.89
CA VAL A 596 -9.89 -20.57 14.16
C VAL A 596 -11.24 -19.86 14.32
N LYS A 597 -11.92 -19.51 13.22
CA LYS A 597 -13.19 -18.77 13.20
C LYS A 597 -14.20 -19.42 12.23
N PRO A 598 -14.67 -20.65 12.51
CA PRO A 598 -15.48 -21.46 11.59
C PRO A 598 -16.89 -20.91 11.28
N ASN A 599 -17.27 -19.80 11.93
CA ASN A 599 -18.52 -19.07 11.71
C ASN A 599 -18.28 -17.67 11.10
N SER A 600 -17.10 -17.39 10.55
CA SER A 600 -16.84 -16.15 9.82
C SER A 600 -17.31 -16.23 8.37
N GLU A 601 -17.77 -15.11 7.84
CA GLU A 601 -18.06 -14.95 6.41
C GLU A 601 -16.82 -15.07 5.50
N LEU A 602 -15.60 -15.07 6.07
CA LEU A 602 -14.35 -15.16 5.32
C LEU A 602 -13.98 -16.60 4.91
N CYS A 603 -14.33 -17.60 5.73
CA CYS A 603 -14.01 -19.02 5.49
C CYS A 603 -15.16 -19.79 4.82
N CYS A 604 -16.32 -19.16 4.63
CA CYS A 604 -17.50 -19.74 3.97
C CYS A 604 -17.40 -19.55 2.45
N LYS A 605 -16.84 -20.54 1.76
CA LYS A 605 -16.60 -20.50 0.30
C LYS A 605 -17.90 -20.88 -0.45
N PRO A 606 -18.45 -20.01 -1.32
CA PRO A 606 -19.66 -20.31 -2.08
C PRO A 606 -19.40 -21.37 -3.14
N LEU A 607 -20.36 -22.28 -3.35
CA LEU A 607 -20.25 -23.36 -4.33
C LEU A 607 -21.35 -23.29 -5.40
N CYS A 608 -22.58 -22.99 -5.00
CA CYS A 608 -23.71 -22.81 -5.91
C CYS A 608 -24.64 -21.70 -5.42
N LEU A 609 -25.02 -20.82 -6.34
CA LEU A 609 -26.02 -19.76 -6.17
C LEU A 609 -27.17 -20.04 -7.13
N MET A 610 -28.41 -20.03 -6.64
CA MET A 610 -29.61 -20.14 -7.48
C MET A 610 -30.68 -19.16 -7.05
N LEU A 611 -31.46 -18.66 -8.01
CA LEU A 611 -32.72 -17.96 -7.76
C LEU A 611 -33.86 -19.00 -7.76
N ALA A 612 -34.18 -19.52 -6.58
CA ALA A 612 -35.15 -20.59 -6.36
C ALA A 612 -35.84 -20.39 -5.00
N ASP A 613 -37.02 -20.99 -4.82
CA ASP A 613 -37.60 -21.19 -3.49
C ASP A 613 -36.97 -22.45 -2.87
N GLU A 614 -36.60 -22.40 -1.59
CA GLU A 614 -36.17 -23.59 -0.84
C GLU A 614 -37.29 -24.64 -0.71
N SER A 615 -38.55 -24.19 -0.88
CA SER A 615 -39.78 -25.00 -0.73
C SER A 615 -40.29 -25.58 -2.05
N ASP A 616 -39.55 -25.36 -3.16
CA ASP A 616 -39.78 -25.96 -4.48
C ASP A 616 -38.79 -27.12 -4.61
N HIS A 617 -39.27 -28.32 -4.28
CA HIS A 617 -38.42 -29.50 -4.14
C HIS A 617 -37.90 -29.99 -5.50
N GLU A 618 -38.72 -29.86 -6.54
CA GLU A 618 -38.39 -30.17 -7.93
C GLU A 618 -37.22 -29.32 -8.43
N THR A 619 -37.30 -27.99 -8.30
CA THR A 619 -36.20 -27.09 -8.69
C THR A 619 -34.97 -27.31 -7.80
N LEU A 620 -35.14 -27.46 -6.48
CA LEU A 620 -34.02 -27.63 -5.55
C LEU A 620 -33.24 -28.92 -5.83
N THR A 621 -33.93 -30.04 -6.03
CA THR A 621 -33.30 -31.34 -6.34
C THR A 621 -32.65 -31.34 -7.72
N ALA A 622 -33.28 -30.72 -8.74
CA ALA A 622 -32.72 -30.64 -10.08
C ALA A 622 -31.37 -29.88 -10.12
N ILE A 623 -31.24 -28.79 -9.35
CA ILE A 623 -30.01 -27.98 -9.31
C ILE A 623 -28.95 -28.53 -8.34
N LEU A 624 -29.33 -29.12 -7.20
CA LEU A 624 -28.38 -29.64 -6.22
C LEU A 624 -27.90 -31.08 -6.48
N SER A 625 -28.71 -31.93 -7.14
CA SER A 625 -28.34 -33.34 -7.36
C SER A 625 -26.98 -33.57 -8.07
N PRO A 626 -26.51 -32.73 -9.02
CA PRO A 626 -25.16 -32.88 -9.57
C PRO A 626 -24.05 -32.69 -8.53
N LEU A 627 -24.22 -31.76 -7.58
CA LEU A 627 -23.26 -31.54 -6.49
C LEU A 627 -23.23 -32.71 -5.51
N ILE A 628 -24.39 -33.31 -5.23
CA ILE A 628 -24.47 -34.51 -4.39
C ILE A 628 -23.84 -35.71 -5.09
N ALA A 629 -24.06 -35.89 -6.39
CA ALA A 629 -23.40 -36.94 -7.17
C ALA A 629 -21.86 -36.78 -7.20
N GLU A 630 -21.37 -35.55 -7.38
CA GLU A 630 -19.94 -35.21 -7.28
C GLU A 630 -19.39 -35.55 -5.87
N ARG A 631 -20.09 -35.14 -4.81
CA ARG A 631 -19.76 -35.40 -3.39
C ARG A 631 -19.67 -36.89 -3.06
N GLU A 632 -20.67 -37.69 -3.44
CA GLU A 632 -20.69 -39.13 -3.15
C GLU A 632 -19.60 -39.90 -3.91
N ALA A 633 -19.26 -39.46 -5.13
CA ALA A 633 -18.10 -39.99 -5.85
C ALA A 633 -16.79 -39.67 -5.10
N MET A 634 -16.65 -38.44 -4.59
CA MET A 634 -15.44 -37.94 -3.91
C MET A 634 -15.16 -38.62 -2.55
N LYS A 635 -16.19 -39.04 -1.80
CA LYS A 635 -16.01 -39.80 -0.54
C LYS A 635 -15.19 -41.08 -0.69
N ASN A 636 -15.26 -41.72 -1.85
CA ASN A 636 -14.72 -43.06 -2.12
C ASN A 636 -13.40 -43.03 -2.90
N SER A 637 -12.75 -41.87 -2.98
CA SER A 637 -11.54 -41.65 -3.79
C SER A 637 -10.53 -40.76 -3.07
N GLU A 638 -9.27 -40.83 -3.51
CA GLU A 638 -8.17 -40.01 -3.01
C GLU A 638 -7.78 -38.95 -4.05
N LEU A 639 -7.69 -37.70 -3.60
CA LEU A 639 -7.25 -36.56 -4.40
C LEU A 639 -5.72 -36.46 -4.38
N LEU A 640 -5.10 -36.46 -5.55
CA LEU A 640 -3.69 -36.16 -5.76
C LEU A 640 -3.53 -34.71 -6.22
N LEU A 641 -2.79 -33.92 -5.43
CA LEU A 641 -2.58 -32.50 -5.67
C LEU A 641 -1.13 -32.11 -5.37
N GLU A 642 -0.50 -31.37 -6.28
CA GLU A 642 0.86 -30.89 -6.08
C GLU A 642 0.89 -29.71 -5.10
N MET A 643 1.66 -29.85 -4.02
CA MET A 643 1.90 -28.80 -3.03
C MET A 643 3.37 -28.78 -2.59
N GLY A 644 3.99 -27.59 -2.54
CA GLY A 644 5.41 -27.42 -2.23
C GLY A 644 6.35 -28.10 -3.23
N GLY A 645 5.89 -28.36 -4.46
CA GLY A 645 6.63 -29.16 -5.46
C GLY A 645 6.54 -30.67 -5.26
N ILE A 646 5.66 -31.15 -4.37
CA ILE A 646 5.49 -32.56 -4.03
C ILE A 646 4.03 -32.97 -4.28
N LEU A 647 3.80 -34.11 -4.92
CA LEU A 647 2.45 -34.67 -5.08
C LEU A 647 1.96 -35.24 -3.74
N ARG A 648 0.88 -34.69 -3.19
CA ARG A 648 0.28 -35.10 -1.91
C ARG A 648 -1.12 -35.68 -2.09
N THR A 649 -1.51 -36.56 -1.17
CA THR A 649 -2.72 -37.39 -1.23
C THR A 649 -3.72 -36.97 -0.16
N PHE A 650 -4.95 -36.64 -0.54
CA PHE A 650 -6.00 -36.15 0.35
C PHE A 650 -7.25 -37.04 0.30
N ARG A 651 -7.80 -37.37 1.46
CA ARG A 651 -9.13 -37.96 1.66
C ARG A 651 -10.07 -36.90 2.21
N VAL A 652 -11.33 -36.91 1.81
CA VAL A 652 -12.29 -35.86 2.16
C VAL A 652 -13.46 -36.43 2.95
N VAL A 653 -13.77 -35.81 4.08
CA VAL A 653 -14.91 -36.15 4.95
C VAL A 653 -15.89 -34.98 4.95
N PHE A 654 -17.04 -35.17 4.32
CA PHE A 654 -18.11 -34.19 4.27
C PHE A 654 -18.99 -34.27 5.53
N ARG A 655 -19.35 -33.11 6.08
CA ARG A 655 -20.23 -33.00 7.25
C ARG A 655 -21.28 -31.94 6.99
N GLY A 656 -22.46 -32.38 6.56
CA GLY A 656 -23.62 -31.53 6.36
C GLY A 656 -24.28 -31.14 7.68
N THR A 657 -23.82 -30.03 8.28
CA THR A 657 -24.32 -29.53 9.58
C THR A 657 -24.92 -28.13 9.52
N GLY A 658 -24.57 -27.32 8.53
CA GLY A 658 -25.04 -25.93 8.42
C GLY A 658 -26.37 -25.80 7.67
N TYR A 659 -27.37 -26.57 8.11
CA TYR A 659 -28.74 -26.57 7.61
C TYR A 659 -29.67 -26.19 8.75
N ASP A 660 -30.70 -25.39 8.49
CA ASP A 660 -31.75 -25.12 9.48
C ASP A 660 -32.70 -26.33 9.62
N GLU A 661 -33.55 -26.35 10.65
CA GLU A 661 -34.48 -27.48 10.83
C GLU A 661 -35.52 -27.59 9.70
N LYS A 662 -35.92 -26.49 9.04
CA LYS A 662 -36.87 -26.57 7.94
C LYS A 662 -36.25 -27.32 6.76
N LEU A 663 -35.11 -26.85 6.27
CA LEU A 663 -34.43 -27.42 5.11
C LEU A 663 -33.95 -28.85 5.41
N LEU A 664 -33.43 -29.13 6.61
CA LEU A 664 -33.02 -30.48 6.99
C LEU A 664 -34.19 -31.47 6.91
N ARG A 665 -35.38 -31.12 7.40
CA ARG A 665 -36.56 -31.98 7.30
C ARG A 665 -36.94 -32.25 5.85
N GLU A 666 -36.89 -31.22 5.01
CA GLU A 666 -37.24 -31.29 3.60
C GLU A 666 -36.26 -32.16 2.77
N VAL A 667 -34.95 -32.08 3.01
CA VAL A 667 -33.95 -32.87 2.27
C VAL A 667 -33.76 -34.31 2.77
N GLU A 668 -34.13 -34.59 4.03
CA GLU A 668 -34.16 -35.94 4.65
C GLU A 668 -35.55 -36.60 4.61
N GLY A 669 -36.51 -36.04 3.86
CA GLY A 669 -37.83 -36.65 3.64
C GLY A 669 -38.74 -36.76 4.87
N LEU A 670 -38.47 -35.94 5.89
CA LEU A 670 -39.24 -35.86 7.13
C LEU A 670 -40.41 -34.88 6.99
N GLU A 671 -41.51 -35.15 7.70
CA GLU A 671 -42.60 -34.18 7.85
C GLU A 671 -42.11 -32.82 8.40
N ALA A 672 -42.78 -31.75 7.99
CA ALA A 672 -42.46 -30.38 8.40
C ALA A 672 -42.51 -30.17 9.94
N SER A 673 -41.88 -29.10 10.44
CA SER A 673 -41.59 -28.86 11.87
C SER A 673 -42.81 -28.82 12.81
N GLY A 674 -44.03 -28.70 12.26
CA GLY A 674 -45.30 -28.81 13.00
C GLY A 674 -45.74 -30.24 13.33
N SER A 675 -45.08 -31.27 12.79
CA SER A 675 -45.39 -32.69 12.96
C SER A 675 -45.51 -33.15 14.42
N THR A 676 -46.21 -34.27 14.63
CA THR A 676 -46.16 -35.08 15.85
C THR A 676 -44.74 -35.59 16.14
N TYR A 677 -43.91 -35.88 15.12
CA TYR A 677 -42.52 -36.29 15.28
C TYR A 677 -41.61 -35.06 15.36
N ILE A 678 -41.26 -34.67 16.59
CA ILE A 678 -40.69 -33.34 16.86
C ILE A 678 -39.19 -33.25 16.63
N CYS A 679 -38.50 -34.37 16.70
CA CYS A 679 -37.05 -34.41 16.57
C CYS A 679 -36.65 -34.83 15.15
N THR A 680 -35.48 -34.37 14.73
CA THR A 680 -34.79 -34.82 13.51
C THR A 680 -33.73 -35.88 13.81
N LEU A 681 -33.50 -36.16 15.11
CA LEU A 681 -32.45 -37.04 15.63
C LEU A 681 -33.00 -38.35 16.21
N CYS A 682 -34.20 -38.30 16.79
CA CYS A 682 -34.85 -39.45 17.43
C CYS A 682 -36.34 -39.54 17.12
N ASP A 683 -36.93 -40.70 17.34
CA ASP A 683 -38.31 -41.01 16.90
C ASP A 683 -39.42 -40.52 17.85
N ALA A 684 -39.04 -39.77 18.90
CA ALA A 684 -39.96 -39.32 19.93
C ALA A 684 -41.11 -38.44 19.40
N THR A 685 -42.33 -38.75 19.88
CA THR A 685 -43.52 -37.94 19.60
C THR A 685 -43.57 -36.68 20.47
N ARG A 686 -44.37 -35.68 20.07
CA ARG A 686 -44.53 -34.41 20.83
C ARG A 686 -45.05 -34.62 22.24
N GLN A 687 -45.89 -35.64 22.43
CA GLN A 687 -46.48 -35.99 23.72
C GLN A 687 -45.48 -36.74 24.61
N GLU A 688 -44.86 -37.80 24.09
CA GLU A 688 -43.81 -38.57 24.76
C GLU A 688 -42.63 -37.68 25.18
N ALA A 689 -42.13 -36.85 24.27
CA ALA A 689 -41.05 -35.92 24.56
C ALA A 689 -41.44 -34.83 25.56
N SER A 690 -42.74 -34.52 25.74
CA SER A 690 -43.20 -33.61 26.80
C SER A 690 -43.30 -34.27 28.17
N GLN A 691 -43.36 -35.61 28.23
CA GLN A 691 -43.41 -36.39 29.47
C GLN A 691 -42.00 -36.75 29.95
N ASN A 692 -41.15 -37.26 29.05
CA ASN A 692 -39.79 -37.70 29.35
C ASN A 692 -38.79 -36.53 29.36
N LEU A 693 -38.89 -35.62 28.38
CA LEU A 693 -38.05 -34.43 28.17
C LEU A 693 -36.56 -34.70 27.87
N VAL A 694 -35.89 -35.52 28.68
CA VAL A 694 -34.42 -35.60 28.75
C VAL A 694 -33.87 -36.93 28.25
N PHE A 695 -34.46 -38.07 28.59
CA PHE A 695 -33.88 -39.39 28.30
C PHE A 695 -34.25 -39.90 26.90
N HIS A 696 -33.51 -39.45 25.89
CA HIS A 696 -33.60 -39.95 24.51
C HIS A 696 -32.19 -40.10 23.96
N SER A 697 -32.00 -41.00 22.99
CA SER A 697 -30.76 -41.14 22.22
C SER A 697 -30.97 -40.78 20.76
N ILE A 698 -29.91 -40.54 20.01
CA ILE A 698 -29.98 -40.39 18.55
C ILE A 698 -30.26 -41.76 17.92
N THR A 699 -31.27 -41.84 17.06
CA THR A 699 -31.62 -43.05 16.29
C THR A 699 -31.51 -42.80 14.79
N ARG A 700 -32.08 -41.70 14.29
CA ARG A 700 -32.18 -41.43 12.85
C ARG A 700 -30.82 -41.25 12.19
N SER A 701 -30.68 -41.87 11.02
CA SER A 701 -29.58 -41.67 10.07
C SER A 701 -30.09 -41.60 8.64
N HIS A 702 -29.29 -41.05 7.72
CA HIS A 702 -29.66 -40.94 6.31
C HIS A 702 -29.96 -42.31 5.65
N ALA A 703 -29.13 -43.33 5.97
CA ALA A 703 -29.34 -44.70 5.48
C ALA A 703 -30.66 -45.29 6.00
N GLU A 704 -30.97 -45.09 7.28
CA GLU A 704 -32.23 -45.55 7.87
C GLU A 704 -33.44 -44.79 7.28
N ASN A 705 -33.33 -43.49 7.02
CA ASN A 705 -34.41 -42.72 6.37
C ASN A 705 -34.70 -43.25 4.95
N LEU A 706 -33.67 -43.66 4.19
CA LEU A 706 -33.83 -44.30 2.88
C LEU A 706 -34.58 -45.64 3.00
N GLU A 707 -34.23 -46.49 3.97
CA GLU A 707 -34.92 -47.76 4.24
C GLU A 707 -36.38 -47.55 4.67
N ARG A 708 -36.62 -46.60 5.59
CA ARG A 708 -37.96 -46.21 6.04
C ARG A 708 -38.83 -45.68 4.89
N TYR A 709 -38.26 -44.91 3.97
CA TYR A 709 -38.98 -44.47 2.77
C TYR A 709 -39.34 -45.65 1.85
N GLU A 710 -38.45 -46.62 1.65
CA GLU A 710 -38.78 -47.79 0.83
C GLU A 710 -39.87 -48.66 1.47
N ILE A 711 -39.93 -48.76 2.82
CA ILE A 711 -41.04 -49.37 3.56
C ILE A 711 -42.35 -48.57 3.35
N TRP A 712 -42.32 -47.24 3.49
CA TRP A 712 -43.46 -46.36 3.22
C TRP A 712 -44.00 -46.53 1.79
N ARG A 713 -43.11 -46.55 0.80
CA ARG A 713 -43.47 -46.66 -0.62
C ARG A 713 -44.01 -48.03 -1.01
N SER A 714 -43.47 -49.11 -0.43
CA SER A 714 -43.86 -50.49 -0.80
C SER A 714 -45.01 -51.05 0.04
N ASN A 715 -45.26 -50.51 1.24
CA ASN A 715 -46.22 -50.99 2.24
C ASN A 715 -46.29 -52.54 2.33
N PRO A 716 -45.18 -53.21 2.70
CA PRO A 716 -45.09 -54.67 2.67
C PRO A 716 -45.95 -55.36 3.73
N TYR A 717 -46.49 -54.60 4.69
CA TYR A 717 -47.36 -55.09 5.77
C TYR A 717 -48.85 -54.84 5.49
N HIS A 718 -49.20 -54.17 4.39
CA HIS A 718 -50.58 -53.77 4.03
C HIS A 718 -51.30 -52.97 5.13
N GLU A 719 -50.56 -52.15 5.85
CA GLU A 719 -51.06 -51.30 6.94
C GLU A 719 -51.89 -50.13 6.43
N SER A 720 -52.78 -49.61 7.29
CA SER A 720 -53.45 -48.33 7.03
C SER A 720 -52.45 -47.17 7.04
N VAL A 721 -52.85 -46.01 6.50
CA VAL A 721 -51.96 -44.85 6.38
C VAL A 721 -51.41 -44.36 7.72
N ASP A 722 -52.21 -44.41 8.80
CA ASP A 722 -51.80 -43.95 10.13
C ASP A 722 -50.86 -44.95 10.82
N GLU A 723 -51.12 -46.25 10.67
CA GLU A 723 -50.25 -47.33 11.17
C GLU A 723 -48.90 -47.34 10.45
N LEU A 724 -48.92 -47.25 9.12
CA LEU A 724 -47.72 -47.18 8.29
C LEU A 724 -46.90 -45.92 8.61
N ARG A 725 -47.56 -44.78 8.80
CA ARG A 725 -46.94 -43.51 9.22
C ARG A 725 -46.28 -43.63 10.59
N ASP A 726 -46.87 -44.38 11.53
CA ASP A 726 -46.22 -44.68 12.79
C ASP A 726 -45.04 -45.64 12.62
N ARG A 727 -45.18 -46.72 11.84
CA ARG A 727 -44.08 -47.65 11.55
C ARG A 727 -42.82 -46.94 11.03
N VAL A 728 -42.97 -46.01 10.09
CA VAL A 728 -41.85 -45.27 9.49
C VAL A 728 -41.48 -43.98 10.25
N LYS A 729 -42.16 -43.70 11.37
CA LYS A 729 -41.95 -42.53 12.26
C LYS A 729 -41.89 -41.20 11.50
N GLY A 730 -42.81 -41.00 10.56
CA GLY A 730 -42.98 -39.75 9.80
C GLY A 730 -41.98 -39.50 8.67
N VAL A 731 -41.30 -40.54 8.16
CA VAL A 731 -40.56 -40.49 6.88
C VAL A 731 -41.55 -40.80 5.75
N SER A 732 -41.85 -39.82 4.90
CA SER A 732 -42.88 -39.96 3.83
C SER A 732 -42.42 -39.51 2.44
N ALA A 733 -41.26 -38.85 2.35
CA ALA A 733 -40.59 -38.52 1.09
C ALA A 733 -39.18 -39.14 1.07
N LYS A 734 -38.55 -39.19 -0.12
CA LYS A 734 -37.24 -39.82 -0.28
C LYS A 734 -36.11 -38.85 0.10
N PRO A 735 -35.22 -39.20 1.04
CA PRO A 735 -34.01 -38.42 1.29
C PRO A 735 -33.15 -38.29 0.03
N PHE A 736 -32.52 -37.13 -0.18
CA PHE A 736 -31.59 -36.92 -1.31
C PHE A 736 -30.28 -36.23 -0.96
N ILE A 737 -30.19 -35.56 0.21
CA ILE A 737 -28.92 -35.04 0.76
C ILE A 737 -28.66 -35.76 2.07
N GLU A 738 -27.49 -36.38 2.20
CA GLU A 738 -27.02 -36.94 3.47
C GLU A 738 -26.57 -35.82 4.42
N THR A 739 -27.34 -35.62 5.48
CA THR A 739 -27.02 -34.69 6.57
C THR A 739 -26.43 -35.41 7.78
N VAL A 740 -25.68 -34.70 8.62
CA VAL A 740 -25.18 -35.25 9.88
C VAL A 740 -26.21 -34.98 10.99
N PRO A 741 -26.66 -36.00 11.76
CA PRO A 741 -27.61 -35.81 12.87
C PRO A 741 -27.04 -34.92 13.99
N SER A 742 -27.24 -33.60 13.87
CA SER A 742 -26.70 -32.56 14.75
C SER A 742 -27.71 -31.43 14.98
N ILE A 743 -27.29 -30.35 15.65
CA ILE A 743 -28.13 -29.19 15.99
C ILE A 743 -27.48 -27.92 15.44
N ASP A 744 -28.23 -27.11 14.67
CA ASP A 744 -27.76 -25.76 14.35
C ASP A 744 -27.86 -24.84 15.58
N ALA A 745 -26.71 -24.44 16.10
CA ALA A 745 -26.61 -23.58 17.27
C ALA A 745 -27.24 -22.18 17.08
N LEU A 746 -27.30 -21.66 15.85
CA LEU A 746 -27.90 -20.34 15.58
C LEU A 746 -29.43 -20.39 15.64
N HIS A 747 -30.06 -21.31 14.90
CA HIS A 747 -31.52 -21.45 14.95
C HIS A 747 -32.00 -22.01 16.30
N CYS A 748 -31.19 -22.81 16.99
CA CYS A 748 -31.43 -23.21 18.37
C CYS A 748 -31.51 -21.99 19.32
N ASP A 749 -30.54 -21.06 19.23
CA ASP A 749 -30.55 -19.82 20.02
C ASP A 749 -31.80 -18.97 19.75
N ILE A 750 -32.19 -18.83 18.48
CA ILE A 750 -33.35 -18.03 18.06
C ILE A 750 -34.66 -18.68 18.49
N GLY A 751 -34.78 -20.01 18.33
CA GLY A 751 -35.94 -20.79 18.75
C GLY A 751 -36.17 -20.73 20.26
N ASN A 752 -35.11 -20.98 21.04
CA ASN A 752 -35.17 -20.95 22.50
C ASN A 752 -35.47 -19.54 23.01
N ALA A 753 -34.82 -18.51 22.48
CA ALA A 753 -35.13 -17.12 22.86
C ALA A 753 -36.58 -16.71 22.50
N THR A 754 -37.13 -17.24 21.40
CA THR A 754 -38.54 -16.99 21.01
C THR A 754 -39.50 -17.65 21.98
N GLU A 755 -39.14 -18.82 22.51
CA GLU A 755 -39.94 -19.52 23.51
C GLU A 755 -39.86 -18.85 24.88
N PHE A 756 -38.68 -18.41 25.34
CA PHE A 756 -38.53 -17.58 26.54
C PHE A 756 -39.29 -16.25 26.43
N TYR A 757 -39.24 -15.57 25.28
CA TYR A 757 -40.02 -14.34 25.04
C TYR A 757 -41.52 -14.60 25.21
N ARG A 758 -42.03 -15.75 24.74
CA ARG A 758 -43.43 -16.16 25.00
C ARG A 758 -43.69 -16.41 26.48
N ILE A 759 -42.80 -17.12 27.19
CA ILE A 759 -42.90 -17.33 28.65
C ILE A 759 -43.09 -15.98 29.36
N PHE A 760 -42.23 -15.00 29.09
CA PHE A 760 -42.33 -13.66 29.66
C PHE A 760 -43.69 -12.99 29.40
N GLN A 761 -44.23 -13.09 28.17
CA GLN A 761 -45.57 -12.55 27.84
C GLN A 761 -46.70 -13.19 28.67
N MET A 762 -46.64 -14.50 28.94
CA MET A 762 -47.69 -15.22 29.67
C MET A 762 -47.58 -15.07 31.18
N GLU A 763 -46.37 -14.92 31.72
CA GLU A 763 -46.13 -14.66 33.15
C GLU A 763 -46.53 -13.24 33.54
N ILE A 764 -46.29 -12.23 32.68
CA ILE A 764 -46.87 -10.87 32.82
C ILE A 764 -48.41 -10.92 32.86
N GLY A 765 -48.99 -11.84 32.09
CA GLY A 765 -50.42 -12.06 32.00
C GLY A 765 -51.05 -12.94 33.09
N GLU A 766 -50.24 -13.56 33.95
CA GLU A 766 -50.67 -14.58 34.92
C GLU A 766 -51.53 -15.70 34.29
N LEU A 767 -51.18 -16.17 33.09
CA LEU A 767 -51.97 -17.15 32.31
C LEU A 767 -52.29 -18.45 33.08
N TYR A 768 -51.45 -18.80 34.07
CA TYR A 768 -51.68 -19.95 34.96
C TYR A 768 -52.87 -19.77 35.93
N LYS A 769 -53.39 -18.54 36.11
CA LYS A 769 -54.62 -18.25 36.87
C LYS A 769 -55.85 -18.23 35.95
N ASN A 770 -55.72 -17.59 34.80
CA ASN A 770 -56.79 -17.41 33.82
C ASN A 770 -56.37 -18.03 32.47
N PRO A 771 -56.80 -19.26 32.12
CA PRO A 771 -56.41 -19.89 30.86
C PRO A 771 -57.13 -19.28 29.64
N ASP A 772 -58.41 -18.91 29.80
CA ASP A 772 -59.29 -18.43 28.73
C ASP A 772 -59.14 -16.92 28.49
N VAL A 773 -58.02 -16.57 27.86
CA VAL A 773 -57.62 -15.17 27.63
C VAL A 773 -57.79 -14.76 26.16
N SER A 774 -58.37 -13.57 25.96
CA SER A 774 -58.65 -12.99 24.64
C SER A 774 -57.38 -12.71 23.81
N LYS A 775 -57.53 -12.60 22.48
CA LYS A 775 -56.42 -12.24 21.58
C LYS A 775 -55.93 -10.81 21.85
N GLU A 776 -56.85 -9.95 22.26
CA GLU A 776 -56.64 -8.55 22.62
C GLU A 776 -55.76 -8.44 23.86
N GLU A 777 -56.00 -9.28 24.88
CA GLU A 777 -55.18 -9.34 26.09
C GLU A 777 -53.78 -9.83 25.86
N ARG A 778 -53.60 -10.89 25.07
CA ARG A 778 -52.26 -11.35 24.67
C ARG A 778 -51.48 -10.26 23.94
N LYS A 779 -52.15 -9.46 23.09
CA LYS A 779 -51.56 -8.25 22.48
C LYS A 779 -51.23 -7.16 23.51
N ARG A 780 -52.08 -6.92 24.52
CA ARG A 780 -51.78 -5.98 25.62
C ARG A 780 -50.52 -6.39 26.38
N TRP A 781 -50.36 -7.67 26.70
CA TRP A 781 -49.17 -8.19 27.39
C TRP A 781 -47.90 -8.08 26.54
N GLN A 782 -47.98 -8.44 25.25
CA GLN A 782 -46.89 -8.22 24.29
C GLN A 782 -46.44 -6.77 24.24
N LEU A 783 -47.37 -5.82 24.05
CA LEU A 783 -47.07 -4.39 24.00
C LEU A 783 -46.45 -3.86 25.30
N THR A 784 -46.83 -4.45 26.44
CA THR A 784 -46.31 -4.09 27.77
C THR A 784 -44.85 -4.56 27.92
N LEU A 785 -44.58 -5.82 27.58
CA LEU A 785 -43.22 -6.39 27.54
C LEU A 785 -42.32 -5.60 26.58
N ASP A 786 -42.78 -5.35 25.36
CA ASP A 786 -42.06 -4.63 24.32
C ASP A 786 -41.71 -3.19 24.71
N LYS A 787 -42.63 -2.49 25.39
CA LYS A 787 -42.39 -1.14 25.93
C LYS A 787 -41.36 -1.17 27.06
N HIS A 788 -41.38 -2.20 27.91
CA HIS A 788 -40.47 -2.33 29.04
C HIS A 788 -39.06 -2.76 28.62
N LEU A 789 -38.93 -3.77 27.74
CA LEU A 789 -37.66 -4.19 27.14
C LEU A 789 -36.99 -3.04 26.36
N ARG A 790 -37.77 -2.17 25.71
CA ARG A 790 -37.25 -0.94 25.11
C ARG A 790 -36.72 0.04 26.16
N LYS A 791 -37.42 0.20 27.28
CA LYS A 791 -37.06 1.15 28.35
C LYS A 791 -35.82 0.71 29.16
N LYS A 792 -35.70 -0.58 29.48
CA LYS A 792 -34.61 -1.13 30.32
C LYS A 792 -33.45 -1.67 29.48
N MET A 793 -33.73 -2.56 28.54
CA MET A 793 -32.71 -3.31 27.78
C MET A 793 -32.32 -2.65 26.45
N ASN A 794 -32.90 -1.48 26.13
CA ASN A 794 -32.75 -0.80 24.83
C ASN A 794 -33.10 -1.69 23.62
N LEU A 795 -33.98 -2.69 23.82
CA LEU A 795 -34.42 -3.62 22.78
C LEU A 795 -35.62 -3.05 22.00
N LYS A 796 -35.45 -2.87 20.69
CA LYS A 796 -36.56 -2.50 19.79
C LYS A 796 -37.30 -3.78 19.37
N PRO A 797 -38.63 -3.88 19.53
CA PRO A 797 -39.41 -5.03 19.07
C PRO A 797 -39.18 -5.34 17.59
N MET A 798 -39.24 -6.62 17.24
CA MET A 798 -39.01 -7.14 15.89
C MET A 798 -40.11 -8.15 15.53
N LEU A 799 -40.50 -8.22 14.25
CA LEU A 799 -41.48 -9.21 13.76
C LEU A 799 -40.90 -10.63 13.74
N LYS A 800 -39.69 -10.81 13.18
CA LYS A 800 -38.90 -12.04 13.27
C LYS A 800 -37.72 -11.79 14.21
N MET A 801 -37.53 -12.67 15.19
CA MET A 801 -36.40 -12.62 16.12
C MET A 801 -35.08 -12.79 15.35
N SER A 802 -34.08 -11.95 15.64
CA SER A 802 -32.71 -12.11 15.12
C SER A 802 -31.78 -12.70 16.18
N GLY A 803 -30.70 -13.37 15.77
CA GLY A 803 -29.68 -13.88 16.70
C GLY A 803 -29.07 -12.80 17.60
N ASN A 804 -28.95 -11.55 17.12
CA ASN A 804 -28.53 -10.40 17.93
C ASN A 804 -29.55 -10.03 19.02
N PHE A 805 -30.84 -10.13 18.74
CA PHE A 805 -31.89 -9.90 19.75
C PHE A 805 -31.90 -11.06 20.75
N ALA A 806 -31.84 -12.31 20.28
CA ALA A 806 -31.77 -13.50 21.12
C ALA A 806 -30.58 -13.44 22.11
N ARG A 807 -29.37 -13.09 21.64
CA ARG A 807 -28.19 -12.94 22.50
C ARG A 807 -28.34 -11.86 23.60
N LYS A 808 -29.14 -10.82 23.38
CA LYS A 808 -29.42 -9.80 24.40
C LYS A 808 -30.53 -10.21 25.36
N LEU A 809 -31.61 -10.78 24.82
CA LEU A 809 -32.78 -11.22 25.59
C LEU A 809 -32.44 -12.37 26.57
N MET A 810 -31.52 -13.26 26.18
CA MET A 810 -31.04 -14.35 27.04
C MET A 810 -29.94 -13.84 27.99
N SER A 811 -30.34 -13.06 29.00
CA SER A 811 -29.45 -12.48 30.02
C SER A 811 -30.16 -12.35 31.38
N LYS A 812 -29.38 -12.35 32.48
CA LYS A 812 -29.91 -12.17 33.84
C LYS A 812 -30.62 -10.83 34.00
N GLU A 813 -29.98 -9.75 33.53
CA GLU A 813 -30.52 -8.38 33.48
C GLU A 813 -31.92 -8.31 32.81
N THR A 814 -32.13 -9.07 31.72
CA THR A 814 -33.43 -9.10 31.04
C THR A 814 -34.50 -9.74 31.92
N VAL A 815 -34.18 -10.83 32.62
CA VAL A 815 -35.16 -11.49 33.50
C VAL A 815 -35.45 -10.67 34.73
N GLU A 816 -34.46 -9.99 35.31
CA GLU A 816 -34.65 -9.01 36.37
C GLU A 816 -35.60 -7.88 35.94
N ALA A 817 -35.41 -7.32 34.75
CA ALA A 817 -36.31 -6.31 34.18
C ALA A 817 -37.72 -6.87 33.89
N VAL A 818 -37.86 -8.13 33.47
CA VAL A 818 -39.16 -8.78 33.26
C VAL A 818 -39.87 -9.04 34.60
N CYS A 819 -39.14 -9.40 35.66
CA CYS A 819 -39.69 -9.59 37.00
C CYS A 819 -40.37 -8.32 37.55
N GLU A 820 -39.92 -7.11 37.18
CA GLU A 820 -40.61 -5.85 37.53
C GLU A 820 -42.06 -5.76 37.01
N LEU A 821 -42.45 -6.60 36.04
CA LEU A 821 -43.80 -6.68 35.48
C LEU A 821 -44.62 -7.87 35.99
N VAL A 822 -44.00 -8.85 36.64
CA VAL A 822 -44.66 -10.06 37.14
C VAL A 822 -45.09 -9.82 38.59
N LYS A 823 -46.33 -10.13 38.95
CA LYS A 823 -46.88 -9.78 40.29
C LYS A 823 -46.55 -10.78 41.41
N CYS A 824 -46.07 -11.98 41.07
CA CYS A 824 -45.91 -13.07 42.02
C CYS A 824 -44.42 -13.36 42.25
N GLU A 825 -43.93 -13.18 43.47
CA GLU A 825 -42.53 -13.39 43.85
C GLU A 825 -42.04 -14.83 43.58
N GLU A 826 -42.85 -15.85 43.87
CA GLU A 826 -42.52 -17.25 43.53
C GLU A 826 -42.29 -17.48 42.03
N ARG A 827 -42.95 -16.67 41.17
CA ARG A 827 -42.75 -16.70 39.72
C ARG A 827 -41.47 -15.97 39.31
N HIS A 828 -41.02 -14.99 40.08
CA HIS A 828 -39.71 -14.37 39.85
C HIS A 828 -38.59 -15.37 40.10
N GLU A 829 -38.64 -16.11 41.21
CA GLU A 829 -37.65 -17.14 41.52
C GLU A 829 -37.62 -18.22 40.43
N ALA A 830 -38.77 -18.75 40.03
CA ALA A 830 -38.86 -19.74 38.96
C ALA A 830 -38.31 -19.23 37.62
N LEU A 831 -38.56 -17.97 37.25
CA LEU A 831 -38.01 -17.36 36.02
C LEU A 831 -36.50 -17.12 36.09
N LYS A 832 -36.00 -16.67 37.25
CA LYS A 832 -34.57 -16.44 37.50
C LYS A 832 -33.80 -17.76 37.49
N GLU A 833 -34.32 -18.81 38.14
CA GLU A 833 -33.73 -20.16 38.14
C GLU A 833 -33.71 -20.75 36.72
N LEU A 834 -34.83 -20.68 35.98
CA LEU A 834 -34.91 -21.17 34.60
C LEU A 834 -33.90 -20.50 33.67
N MET A 835 -33.71 -19.18 33.79
CA MET A 835 -32.70 -18.45 33.01
C MET A 835 -31.27 -18.74 33.47
N ASP A 836 -31.02 -18.90 34.77
CA ASP A 836 -29.69 -19.26 35.27
C ASP A 836 -29.24 -20.63 34.76
N LEU A 837 -30.14 -21.62 34.78
CA LEU A 837 -29.91 -22.94 34.18
C LEU A 837 -29.67 -22.84 32.66
N TYR A 838 -30.50 -22.09 31.94
CA TYR A 838 -30.27 -21.85 30.50
C TYR A 838 -28.90 -21.24 30.22
N LEU A 839 -28.46 -20.27 31.03
CA LEU A 839 -27.15 -19.61 30.91
C LEU A 839 -25.97 -20.51 31.30
N LYS A 840 -26.17 -21.50 32.19
CA LYS A 840 -25.19 -22.55 32.48
C LYS A 840 -25.05 -23.57 31.34
N MET A 841 -26.17 -23.92 30.70
CA MET A 841 -26.19 -24.92 29.63
C MET A 841 -25.73 -24.32 28.28
N LYS A 842 -26.14 -23.10 27.96
CA LYS A 842 -25.90 -22.44 26.67
C LYS A 842 -24.44 -22.43 26.16
N PRO A 843 -23.42 -22.17 27.00
CA PRO A 843 -22.02 -22.19 26.55
C PRO A 843 -21.62 -23.52 25.93
N VAL A 844 -22.20 -24.64 26.39
CA VAL A 844 -21.81 -26.00 26.00
C VAL A 844 -22.13 -26.27 24.53
N TRP A 845 -23.28 -25.84 24.00
CA TRP A 845 -23.60 -25.96 22.57
C TRP A 845 -23.15 -24.77 21.71
N ARG A 846 -22.71 -23.65 22.30
CA ARG A 846 -22.26 -22.45 21.55
C ARG A 846 -20.75 -22.29 21.45
N SER A 847 -19.99 -22.87 22.38
CA SER A 847 -18.53 -22.90 22.37
C SER A 847 -17.98 -23.56 21.09
N SER A 848 -16.78 -23.15 20.65
CA SER A 848 -16.09 -23.82 19.55
C SER A 848 -15.43 -25.11 20.03
N CYS A 849 -14.95 -25.16 21.27
CA CYS A 849 -14.43 -26.38 21.91
C CYS A 849 -14.85 -26.46 23.40
N PRO A 850 -16.09 -26.92 23.71
CA PRO A 850 -16.61 -26.90 25.08
C PRO A 850 -15.78 -27.69 26.09
N ALA A 851 -15.13 -28.78 25.66
CA ALA A 851 -14.23 -29.57 26.50
C ALA A 851 -12.97 -28.80 26.97
N LYS A 852 -12.62 -27.67 26.35
CA LYS A 852 -11.51 -26.79 26.76
C LYS A 852 -11.99 -25.46 27.34
N GLU A 853 -13.06 -24.89 26.78
CA GLU A 853 -13.58 -23.57 27.14
C GLU A 853 -14.50 -23.60 28.38
N CYS A 854 -15.27 -24.68 28.57
CA CYS A 854 -16.25 -24.80 29.66
C CYS A 854 -16.47 -26.25 30.18
N PRO A 855 -15.39 -26.98 30.54
CA PRO A 855 -15.47 -28.41 30.90
C PRO A 855 -16.39 -28.70 32.10
N GLU A 856 -16.44 -27.81 33.11
CA GLU A 856 -17.33 -27.97 34.26
C GLU A 856 -18.81 -27.93 33.86
N LEU A 857 -19.19 -27.00 32.97
CA LEU A 857 -20.56 -26.85 32.48
C LEU A 857 -20.95 -28.03 31.58
N LEU A 858 -20.02 -28.57 30.80
CA LEU A 858 -20.20 -29.79 30.02
C LEU A 858 -20.45 -31.00 30.94
N CYS A 859 -19.63 -31.19 31.97
CA CYS A 859 -19.80 -32.28 32.93
C CYS A 859 -21.12 -32.19 33.72
N GLN A 860 -21.57 -30.97 34.03
CA GLN A 860 -22.84 -30.73 34.75
C GLN A 860 -24.07 -30.65 33.82
N TYR A 861 -23.91 -30.79 32.50
CA TYR A 861 -24.99 -30.51 31.54
C TYR A 861 -26.23 -31.36 31.79
N SER A 862 -26.06 -32.67 32.00
CA SER A 862 -27.17 -33.62 32.21
C SER A 862 -27.94 -33.36 33.51
N PHE A 863 -27.27 -32.88 34.56
CA PHE A 863 -27.94 -32.46 35.79
C PHE A 863 -28.73 -31.15 35.58
N ASN A 864 -28.11 -30.17 34.91
CA ASN A 864 -28.75 -28.90 34.59
C ASN A 864 -29.96 -29.09 33.65
N SER A 865 -29.90 -30.01 32.68
CA SER A 865 -31.01 -30.32 31.76
C SER A 865 -32.18 -31.02 32.45
N GLN A 866 -31.88 -31.97 33.36
CA GLN A 866 -32.90 -32.58 34.23
C GLN A 866 -33.58 -31.53 35.11
N ARG A 867 -32.82 -30.68 35.79
CA ARG A 867 -33.39 -29.61 36.64
C ARG A 867 -34.21 -28.60 35.84
N PHE A 868 -33.78 -28.26 34.63
CA PHE A 868 -34.54 -27.40 33.72
C PHE A 868 -35.86 -28.06 33.31
N ALA A 869 -35.84 -29.35 32.96
CA ALA A 869 -37.02 -30.14 32.62
C ALA A 869 -38.03 -30.23 33.79
N GLU A 870 -37.55 -30.45 35.02
CA GLU A 870 -38.38 -30.43 36.24
C GLU A 870 -39.13 -29.09 36.41
N LEU A 871 -38.45 -27.96 36.23
CA LEU A 871 -39.06 -26.63 36.32
C LEU A 871 -40.14 -26.41 35.26
N LEU A 872 -39.91 -26.88 34.02
CA LEU A 872 -40.92 -26.83 32.97
C LEU A 872 -42.16 -27.66 33.33
N SER A 873 -41.97 -28.89 33.81
CA SER A 873 -43.05 -29.81 34.17
C SER A 873 -43.81 -29.43 35.44
N THR A 874 -43.20 -28.67 36.34
CA THR A 874 -43.80 -28.26 37.62
C THR A 874 -44.33 -26.83 37.58
N LYS A 875 -43.45 -25.83 37.53
CA LYS A 875 -43.82 -24.40 37.58
C LYS A 875 -44.50 -23.94 36.28
N PHE A 876 -44.04 -24.42 35.12
CA PHE A 876 -44.58 -24.03 33.81
C PHE A 876 -45.52 -25.08 33.18
N LYS A 877 -46.06 -25.98 34.02
CA LYS A 877 -46.94 -27.09 33.61
C LYS A 877 -48.08 -26.66 32.67
N TYR A 878 -48.73 -25.53 32.98
CA TYR A 878 -49.81 -24.92 32.20
C TYR A 878 -49.48 -24.69 30.71
N ARG A 879 -48.19 -24.67 30.36
CA ARG A 879 -47.70 -24.56 28.98
C ARG A 879 -47.12 -25.84 28.42
N TYR A 880 -46.39 -26.63 29.22
CA TYR A 880 -45.60 -27.75 28.69
C TYR A 880 -46.22 -29.14 28.89
N GLU A 881 -47.34 -29.25 29.61
CA GLU A 881 -48.13 -30.48 29.64
C GLU A 881 -48.64 -30.84 28.22
N GLY A 882 -48.22 -32.01 27.72
CA GLY A 882 -48.59 -32.53 26.40
C GLY A 882 -47.91 -31.88 25.20
N LYS A 883 -47.03 -30.88 25.39
CA LYS A 883 -46.34 -30.20 24.27
C LYS A 883 -45.01 -29.58 24.65
N ILE A 884 -44.01 -29.76 23.77
CA ILE A 884 -42.71 -29.08 23.84
C ILE A 884 -42.31 -28.54 22.45
N THR A 885 -41.41 -27.56 22.43
CA THR A 885 -40.80 -27.06 21.19
C THR A 885 -39.67 -27.97 20.72
N ASN A 886 -39.47 -28.06 19.41
CA ASN A 886 -38.49 -28.95 18.81
C ASN A 886 -37.06 -28.64 19.30
N TYR A 887 -36.72 -27.34 19.46
CA TYR A 887 -35.42 -26.91 19.98
C TYR A 887 -35.23 -27.14 21.49
N PHE A 888 -36.25 -26.98 22.34
CA PHE A 888 -36.11 -27.36 23.75
C PHE A 888 -35.81 -28.86 23.89
N HIS A 889 -36.58 -29.72 23.21
CA HIS A 889 -36.30 -31.16 23.20
C HIS A 889 -34.87 -31.47 22.71
N LYS A 890 -34.43 -30.87 21.60
CA LYS A 890 -33.05 -31.01 21.09
C LYS A 890 -31.99 -30.59 22.11
N THR A 891 -32.16 -29.44 22.79
CA THR A 891 -31.21 -28.99 23.82
C THR A 891 -31.20 -29.83 25.08
N LEU A 892 -32.34 -30.33 25.52
CA LEU A 892 -32.44 -31.06 26.80
C LEU A 892 -31.96 -32.51 26.67
N ALA A 893 -32.25 -33.17 25.54
CA ALA A 893 -31.93 -34.58 25.35
C ALA A 893 -30.58 -34.83 24.64
N HIS A 894 -30.32 -34.18 23.50
CA HIS A 894 -29.31 -34.69 22.54
C HIS A 894 -27.94 -33.99 22.59
N VAL A 895 -27.82 -32.85 23.29
CA VAL A 895 -26.57 -32.06 23.30
C VAL A 895 -25.35 -32.82 23.86
N PRO A 896 -25.43 -33.59 24.97
CA PRO A 896 -24.29 -34.35 25.46
C PRO A 896 -23.76 -35.37 24.44
N GLU A 897 -24.66 -36.16 23.85
CA GLU A 897 -24.33 -37.22 22.88
C GLU A 897 -23.67 -36.65 21.61
N ILE A 898 -24.18 -35.51 21.10
CA ILE A 898 -23.57 -34.84 19.95
C ILE A 898 -22.17 -34.31 20.28
N ILE A 899 -21.95 -33.76 21.49
CA ILE A 899 -20.64 -33.23 21.88
C ILE A 899 -19.63 -34.35 22.12
N GLU A 900 -20.06 -35.50 22.65
CA GLU A 900 -19.20 -36.68 22.77
C GLU A 900 -18.77 -37.20 21.38
N ARG A 901 -19.70 -37.25 20.42
CA ARG A 901 -19.44 -37.71 19.04
C ARG A 901 -18.63 -36.74 18.19
N ASP A 902 -18.94 -35.44 18.27
CA ASP A 902 -18.43 -34.42 17.33
C ASP A 902 -17.40 -33.46 17.96
N GLY A 903 -17.22 -33.51 19.29
CA GLY A 903 -16.37 -32.61 20.08
C GLY A 903 -16.89 -31.17 20.24
N SER A 904 -17.86 -30.75 19.43
CA SER A 904 -18.41 -29.40 19.39
C SER A 904 -19.75 -29.36 18.65
N ILE A 905 -20.59 -28.38 18.97
CA ILE A 905 -21.78 -28.01 18.18
C ILE A 905 -21.59 -26.61 17.59
N GLY A 906 -21.10 -25.66 18.38
CA GLY A 906 -20.97 -24.25 17.98
C GLY A 906 -20.07 -24.01 16.77
N ALA A 907 -19.01 -24.81 16.59
CA ALA A 907 -18.15 -24.73 15.42
C ALA A 907 -18.84 -25.18 14.12
N TRP A 908 -19.84 -26.05 14.22
CA TRP A 908 -20.55 -26.69 13.11
C TRP A 908 -21.84 -25.95 12.70
N ALA A 909 -22.15 -24.83 13.35
CA ALA A 909 -23.35 -24.03 13.14
C ALA A 909 -23.44 -23.38 11.73
N SER A 910 -24.66 -22.98 11.38
CA SER A 910 -25.02 -22.24 10.16
C SER A 910 -24.55 -20.77 10.17
N GLU A 911 -24.09 -20.22 11.30
CA GLU A 911 -23.81 -18.78 11.49
C GLU A 911 -22.76 -18.22 10.50
N GLY A 912 -21.81 -19.05 10.03
CA GLY A 912 -20.89 -18.70 8.95
C GLY A 912 -21.57 -18.60 7.58
N ASN A 913 -22.53 -19.49 7.29
CA ASN A 913 -23.34 -19.42 6.08
C ASN A 913 -24.26 -18.20 6.12
N GLU A 914 -25.03 -18.02 7.20
CA GLU A 914 -25.91 -16.85 7.38
C GLU A 914 -25.17 -15.50 7.31
N SER A 915 -23.91 -15.45 7.77
CA SER A 915 -23.06 -14.27 7.58
C SER A 915 -22.69 -14.02 6.11
N GLY A 916 -22.53 -15.08 5.30
CA GLY A 916 -22.38 -15.02 3.85
C GLY A 916 -23.59 -14.43 3.10
N ASN A 917 -24.81 -14.58 3.61
CA ASN A 917 -26.01 -13.98 3.02
C ASN A 917 -25.94 -12.45 2.96
N LYS A 918 -25.28 -11.83 3.95
CA LYS A 918 -25.00 -10.39 3.99
C LYS A 918 -24.02 -9.98 2.88
N LEU A 919 -23.04 -10.83 2.56
CA LEU A 919 -22.11 -10.61 1.44
C LEU A 919 -22.83 -10.73 0.10
N PHE A 920 -23.64 -11.77 -0.12
CA PHE A 920 -24.45 -11.94 -1.32
C PHE A 920 -25.29 -10.70 -1.64
N ARG A 921 -26.05 -10.18 -0.67
CA ARG A 921 -26.88 -8.96 -0.84
C ARG A 921 -26.05 -7.71 -1.15
N ARG A 922 -24.79 -7.65 -0.72
CA ARG A 922 -23.85 -6.56 -1.03
C ARG A 922 -23.27 -6.70 -2.44
N PHE A 923 -22.73 -7.87 -2.77
CA PHE A 923 -22.07 -8.13 -4.05
C PHE A 923 -23.03 -8.02 -5.23
N ARG A 924 -24.26 -8.56 -5.09
CA ARG A 924 -25.34 -8.43 -6.09
C ARG A 924 -25.68 -6.97 -6.44
N LYS A 925 -25.44 -6.03 -5.53
CA LYS A 925 -25.67 -4.58 -5.72
C LYS A 925 -24.42 -3.80 -6.14
N MET A 926 -23.26 -4.13 -5.58
CA MET A 926 -22.05 -3.29 -5.67
C MET A 926 -20.96 -3.82 -6.61
N ASN A 927 -20.94 -5.13 -6.84
CA ASN A 927 -19.82 -5.81 -7.50
C ASN A 927 -20.23 -6.56 -8.78
N ALA A 928 -21.53 -6.87 -8.94
CA ALA A 928 -22.07 -7.59 -10.09
C ALA A 928 -22.62 -6.71 -11.22
N ARG A 929 -22.59 -7.23 -12.45
CA ARG A 929 -23.35 -6.75 -13.62
C ARG A 929 -24.84 -6.76 -13.27
N GLN A 930 -25.54 -5.67 -13.58
CA GLN A 930 -26.96 -5.51 -13.26
C GLN A 930 -27.83 -6.12 -14.38
N SER A 931 -27.75 -7.44 -14.56
CA SER A 931 -28.47 -8.21 -15.58
C SER A 931 -28.72 -9.64 -15.08
N LYS A 932 -29.93 -10.18 -15.29
CA LYS A 932 -30.31 -11.56 -14.91
C LYS A 932 -29.28 -12.61 -15.35
N VAL A 933 -28.75 -12.48 -16.57
CA VAL A 933 -27.87 -13.48 -17.21
C VAL A 933 -26.52 -13.63 -16.50
N TYR A 934 -25.95 -12.53 -15.99
CA TYR A 934 -24.58 -12.49 -15.48
C TYR A 934 -24.48 -12.25 -13.97
N GLU A 935 -25.58 -11.92 -13.30
CA GLU A 935 -25.50 -11.51 -11.90
C GLU A 935 -25.07 -12.63 -10.96
N MET A 936 -25.45 -13.89 -11.21
CA MET A 936 -24.98 -15.02 -10.39
C MET A 936 -23.52 -15.40 -10.70
N GLU A 937 -23.03 -15.14 -11.91
CA GLU A 937 -21.64 -15.38 -12.34
C GLU A 937 -20.66 -14.36 -11.71
N ASP A 938 -21.08 -13.11 -11.50
CA ASP A 938 -20.23 -12.09 -10.85
C ASP A 938 -20.31 -12.08 -9.31
N VAL A 939 -21.29 -12.78 -8.72
CA VAL A 939 -21.48 -12.86 -7.26
C VAL A 939 -20.84 -14.11 -6.67
N LEU A 940 -20.76 -15.18 -7.46
CA LEU A 940 -20.02 -16.41 -7.17
C LEU A 940 -18.50 -16.18 -7.28
#